data_AF-A0A6S6Y673-F1
#
_entry.id   AF-A0A6S6Y673-F1
#
_cell.length_a   1.000
_cell.length_b   1.000
_cell.length_c   1.000
_cell.angle_alpha   90.00
_cell.angle_beta   90.00
_cell.angle_gamma   90.00
#
_symmetry.space_group_name_H-M   'P 1'
#
loop_
_entity.id
_entity.type
_entity.pdbx_description
1 polymer ?
#
loop_
_entity_poly.entity_id
_entity_poly.type
_entity_poly.pdbx_seq_one_letter_code
_entity_poly.pdbx_strand_id
1 'polypeptide(L)'
;MLYQDRHDKSGYAFFAEDLTLLAQRQGWLAQWGLDGAGWWELGAAVTCHHGRPTVLLDPSKLRYSFRSEDREAALSFTLAVATLLGVESGAPVTEVPLPVLRRVSWFIAGLTTLADWVASGGFAYRSNETSLEAYWVEATQTAIQLLDRWGLHPSISNPTVGMAALFPLIRNPSPLQAEAEQLTLATGPQLLILEDVTGAGKTEAALTLAHRLQAMGLAEGIYVALPTMATANGMYARMRDCALRFFAADQHPSLILAHGARDLIPGFRQSVGLYAPEEALLDNDEEPATVRCNAWLADNRKKTFFADLGVGTLDQALLSVLHAKHQSMRLLGLSRRVLIVDEVHAYDAYMGQLLQQLLCFHAALGGSAILLSATLPQTMRADYLQAYARGLGGGALPPVSIAYPLLTHWHAGQEDAVEISLPTRLDVARDVAVQLLHSEMDAEARVVASALAGGCACWVRNTVTDAVAAFERLRTKPELMGKVMLFHARFALGDRLDIESQVLHRFGKGEVGAAVDRAGWLLVATQVVEQSLDLDFDVMVSDLAPIDLLIQRAGRVHRHARDSFGVRLPDGEVDRRGPATLCVLAPEPVDSPEANWLKSLFPKSARVYPHHGQLWRSARLFRPGARRGWRMPDDARDMIEAVFGDSGEDFPSGLDRASLEAEGKQFADQALAVSNALDVSRGYRDDAWGFWLDEVQTPTRLGEASSTVLLLKVTEAGLVPWVESGGDERERQHYSQINLSLRRFKTGLAPAGMSESEWATLCEALPRFVVPLALALVDGKWIGQAEDEKGNIRRWIYDETIGARECGDDDAD
;
A
#
# COMPACT_ATOMS: atom_id res chain seq x y z
N MET A 1 -9.53 12.35 45.11
CA MET A 1 -9.37 10.91 44.81
C MET A 1 -7.96 10.74 44.28
N LEU A 2 -7.08 10.08 45.05
CA LEU A 2 -5.68 9.87 44.65
C LEU A 2 -5.60 8.81 43.55
N TYR A 3 -4.67 8.96 42.61
CA TYR A 3 -4.33 7.98 41.56
C TYR A 3 -5.48 7.49 40.64
N GLN A 4 -6.47 8.32 40.30
CA GLN A 4 -7.54 7.93 39.35
C GLN A 4 -7.18 8.12 37.88
N ASP A 5 -6.20 8.95 37.58
CA ASP A 5 -5.75 9.21 36.21
C ASP A 5 -4.75 8.15 35.72
N ARG A 6 -4.73 7.92 34.41
CA ARG A 6 -3.73 7.08 33.75
C ARG A 6 -2.32 7.63 34.03
N HIS A 7 -1.36 6.74 34.30
CA HIS A 7 -0.04 7.11 34.82
C HIS A 7 0.80 7.99 33.87
N ASP A 8 0.50 8.01 32.58
CA ASP A 8 1.13 8.91 31.61
C ASP A 8 0.71 10.37 31.81
N LYS A 9 -0.56 10.63 32.15
CA LYS A 9 -1.05 11.96 32.54
C LYS A 9 -0.39 12.42 33.85
N SER A 10 -0.25 11.48 34.78
CA SER A 10 0.45 11.68 36.05
C SER A 10 1.93 12.04 35.83
N GLY A 11 2.61 11.31 34.94
CA GLY A 11 4.00 11.58 34.56
C GLY A 11 4.16 12.93 33.86
N TYR A 12 3.21 13.31 32.99
CA TYR A 12 3.21 14.63 32.36
C TYR A 12 3.09 15.77 33.39
N ALA A 13 2.20 15.64 34.39
CA ALA A 13 2.07 16.64 35.44
C ALA A 13 3.33 16.77 36.31
N PHE A 14 3.97 15.64 36.64
CA PHE A 14 5.25 15.63 37.36
C PHE A 14 6.37 16.30 36.52
N PHE A 15 6.44 15.99 35.22
CA PHE A 15 7.37 16.61 34.28
C PHE A 15 7.17 18.15 34.25
N ALA A 16 5.91 18.55 34.04
CA ALA A 16 5.47 19.92 33.86
C ALA A 16 5.84 20.86 35.02
N GLU A 17 5.84 20.35 36.24
CA GLU A 17 6.00 21.16 37.44
C GLU A 17 7.31 20.84 38.17
N ASP A 18 7.37 19.67 38.79
CA ASP A 18 8.43 19.30 39.71
C ASP A 18 9.75 19.11 38.97
N LEU A 19 9.75 18.38 37.86
CA LEU A 19 10.97 18.13 37.07
C LEU A 19 11.46 19.37 36.33
N THR A 20 10.55 20.21 35.83
CA THR A 20 10.93 21.48 35.19
C THR A 20 11.62 22.43 36.17
N LEU A 21 11.11 22.54 37.40
CA LEU A 21 11.77 23.32 38.46
C LEU A 21 13.13 22.73 38.85
N LEU A 22 13.23 21.40 38.93
CA LEU A 22 14.50 20.72 39.20
C LEU A 22 15.52 21.01 38.09
N ALA A 23 15.13 20.84 36.82
CA ALA A 23 16.01 21.06 35.67
C ALA A 23 16.51 22.51 35.58
N GLN A 24 15.66 23.49 35.95
CA GLN A 24 16.07 24.89 36.06
C GLN A 24 17.09 25.11 37.18
N ARG A 25 16.86 24.52 38.37
CA ARG A 25 17.78 24.64 39.52
C ARG A 25 19.13 24.00 39.25
N GLN A 26 19.15 22.86 38.56
CA GLN A 26 20.38 22.15 38.20
C GLN A 26 21.04 22.71 36.93
N GLY A 27 20.42 23.67 36.23
CA GLY A 27 20.98 24.28 35.02
C GLY A 27 20.95 23.39 33.78
N TRP A 28 20.22 22.27 33.79
CA TRP A 28 20.18 21.30 32.68
C TRP A 28 19.71 21.90 31.37
N LEU A 29 18.73 22.82 31.40
CA LEU A 29 18.23 23.49 30.19
C LEU A 29 19.34 24.24 29.45
N ALA A 30 20.12 25.04 30.18
CA ALA A 30 21.25 25.78 29.61
C ALA A 30 22.36 24.84 29.11
N GLN A 31 22.63 23.76 29.85
CA GLN A 31 23.60 22.74 29.46
C GLN A 31 23.23 22.04 28.15
N TRP A 32 21.93 21.78 27.93
CA TRP A 32 21.42 21.12 26.73
C TRP A 32 21.07 22.08 25.59
N GLY A 33 21.29 23.38 25.75
CA GLY A 33 20.92 24.37 24.74
C GLY A 33 19.40 24.44 24.50
N LEU A 34 18.60 24.15 25.52
CA LEU A 34 17.14 24.17 25.46
C LEU A 34 16.60 25.44 26.12
N ASP A 35 15.72 26.15 25.41
CA ASP A 35 14.85 27.14 26.03
C ASP A 35 13.66 26.43 26.71
N GLY A 36 12.81 27.22 27.38
CA GLY A 36 11.62 26.67 28.03
C GLY A 36 10.71 25.95 27.03
N ALA A 37 10.53 26.50 25.83
CA ALA A 37 9.66 25.90 24.81
C ALA A 37 10.20 24.55 24.31
N GLY A 38 11.51 24.45 24.08
CA GLY A 38 12.20 23.24 23.70
C GLY A 38 12.12 22.15 24.77
N TRP A 39 12.29 22.53 26.04
CA TRP A 39 12.09 21.63 27.17
C TRP A 39 10.69 21.01 27.18
N TRP A 40 9.66 21.84 27.01
CA TRP A 40 8.27 21.38 26.93
C TRP A 40 8.01 20.45 25.75
N GLU A 41 8.56 20.76 24.58
CA GLU A 41 8.37 19.97 23.36
C GLU A 41 8.89 18.54 23.52
N LEU A 42 10.10 18.37 24.07
CA LEU A 42 10.68 17.04 24.28
C LEU A 42 9.99 16.28 25.43
N GLY A 43 9.65 16.98 26.51
CA GLY A 43 8.94 16.37 27.64
C GLY A 43 7.56 15.84 27.29
N ALA A 44 6.82 16.60 26.48
CA ALA A 44 5.54 16.16 25.93
C ALA A 44 5.74 14.85 25.14
N ALA A 45 6.70 14.78 24.23
CA ALA A 45 6.97 13.56 23.45
C ALA A 45 7.25 12.32 24.33
N VAL A 46 8.09 12.44 25.36
CA VAL A 46 8.47 11.32 26.26
C VAL A 46 7.28 10.82 27.08
N THR A 47 6.43 11.73 27.57
CA THR A 47 5.30 11.38 28.45
C THR A 47 4.14 10.70 27.71
N CYS A 48 4.24 10.56 26.39
CA CYS A 48 3.17 10.05 25.52
C CYS A 48 3.38 8.62 25.00
N HIS A 49 4.20 7.82 25.68
CA HIS A 49 4.64 6.48 25.25
C HIS A 49 3.52 5.45 25.02
N HIS A 50 2.29 5.69 25.50
CA HIS A 50 1.10 4.84 25.23
C HIS A 50 0.50 4.99 23.83
N GLY A 51 1.21 5.67 22.92
CA GLY A 51 0.87 5.72 21.50
C GLY A 51 -0.11 6.82 21.11
N ARG A 52 -0.30 7.84 21.95
CA ARG A 52 -0.98 9.09 21.57
C ARG A 52 -0.44 10.24 22.40
N PRO A 53 -0.40 11.47 21.88
CA PRO A 53 -0.15 12.65 22.69
C PRO A 53 -1.09 12.71 23.90
N THR A 54 -0.55 13.11 25.06
CA THR A 54 -1.38 13.45 26.20
C THR A 54 -2.06 14.77 25.88
N VAL A 55 -3.39 14.80 26.03
CA VAL A 55 -4.15 16.05 26.06
C VAL A 55 -3.44 16.96 27.05
N LEU A 56 -3.14 18.20 26.64
CA LEU A 56 -2.55 19.24 27.50
C LEU A 56 -3.51 19.50 28.67
N LEU A 57 -3.45 18.64 29.68
CA LEU A 57 -4.16 18.80 30.94
C LEU A 57 -3.50 19.97 31.65
N ASP A 58 -4.33 20.83 32.23
CA ASP A 58 -3.88 21.86 33.14
C ASP A 58 -3.12 21.19 34.31
N PRO A 59 -1.78 21.32 34.39
CA PRO A 59 -0.98 20.61 35.39
C PRO A 59 -1.44 20.94 36.82
N SER A 60 -2.01 22.14 37.01
CA SER A 60 -2.55 22.59 38.29
C SER A 60 -3.70 21.72 38.81
N LYS A 61 -4.45 21.05 37.93
CA LYS A 61 -5.55 20.14 38.29
C LYS A 61 -5.08 18.77 38.78
N LEU A 62 -3.88 18.35 38.37
CA LEU A 62 -3.28 17.07 38.76
C LEU A 62 -2.39 17.20 40.00
N ARG A 63 -2.22 18.43 40.53
CA ARG A 63 -1.41 18.68 41.73
C ARG A 63 -1.85 17.87 42.95
N TYR A 64 -3.14 17.58 43.05
CA TYR A 64 -3.72 16.87 44.19
C TYR A 64 -3.86 15.37 43.96
N SER A 65 -3.30 14.83 42.86
CA SER A 65 -3.42 13.42 42.49
C SER A 65 -2.39 12.52 43.19
N PHE A 66 -1.36 13.09 43.83
CA PHE A 66 -0.27 12.38 44.52
C PHE A 66 -0.04 12.91 45.94
N ARG A 67 0.61 12.09 46.76
CA ARG A 67 1.12 12.54 48.07
C ARG A 67 2.43 13.30 47.91
N SER A 68 2.77 14.13 48.88
CA SER A 68 4.04 14.88 48.91
C SER A 68 5.26 13.95 48.93
N GLU A 69 5.15 12.85 49.68
CA GLU A 69 6.21 11.86 49.85
C GLU A 69 6.51 11.14 48.53
N ASP A 70 5.49 10.83 47.72
CA ASP A 70 5.68 10.18 46.42
C ASP A 70 6.42 11.10 45.43
N ARG A 71 6.14 12.41 45.48
CA ARG A 71 6.82 13.40 44.64
C ARG A 71 8.28 13.54 45.03
N GLU A 72 8.57 13.59 46.34
CA GLU A 72 9.94 13.67 46.85
C GLU A 72 10.73 12.41 46.47
N ALA A 73 10.11 11.23 46.60
CA ALA A 73 10.70 9.97 46.15
C ALA A 73 10.99 9.98 44.64
N ALA A 74 10.04 10.44 43.81
CA ALA A 74 10.22 10.54 42.36
C ALA A 74 11.34 11.54 41.97
N LEU A 75 11.43 12.68 42.63
CA LEU A 75 12.53 13.66 42.44
C LEU A 75 13.88 13.07 42.85
N SER A 76 13.94 12.41 44.01
CA SER A 76 15.15 11.75 44.48
C SER A 76 15.61 10.65 43.51
N PHE A 77 14.68 9.86 43.00
CA PHE A 77 14.97 8.84 41.98
C PHE A 77 15.46 9.48 40.68
N THR A 78 14.83 10.56 40.22
CA THR A 78 15.23 11.26 38.98
C THR A 78 16.64 11.84 39.09
N LEU A 79 17.00 12.43 40.23
CA LEU A 79 18.36 12.91 40.49
C LEU A 79 19.37 11.76 40.47
N ALA A 80 19.07 10.66 41.15
CA ALA A 80 19.96 9.49 41.18
C ALA A 80 20.19 8.92 39.77
N VAL A 81 19.14 8.84 38.93
CA VAL A 81 19.26 8.42 37.53
C VAL A 81 20.04 9.44 36.70
N ALA A 82 19.84 10.73 36.89
CA ALA A 82 20.60 11.77 36.20
C ALA A 82 22.10 11.71 36.54
N THR A 83 22.44 11.49 37.82
CA THR A 83 23.82 11.25 38.25
C THR A 83 24.40 9.98 37.63
N LEU A 84 23.65 8.87 37.66
CA LEU A 84 24.06 7.58 37.07
C LEU A 84 24.37 7.70 35.58
N LEU A 85 23.54 8.42 34.82
CA LEU A 85 23.71 8.63 33.38
C LEU A 85 24.73 9.73 33.04
N GLY A 86 25.30 10.40 34.04
CA GLY A 86 26.29 11.45 33.84
C GLY A 86 25.73 12.71 33.17
N VAL A 87 24.43 12.97 33.31
CA VAL A 87 23.74 14.12 32.71
C VAL A 87 24.43 15.45 33.06
N GLU A 88 24.95 15.56 34.27
CA GLU A 88 25.62 16.76 34.80
C GLU A 88 26.98 17.04 34.13
N SER A 89 27.57 16.08 33.41
CA SER A 89 28.92 16.15 32.85
C SER A 89 28.97 16.52 31.36
N GLY A 90 27.83 16.79 30.71
CA GLY A 90 27.76 17.12 29.29
C GLY A 90 28.34 18.49 28.95
N ALA A 91 29.02 18.62 27.81
CA ALA A 91 29.46 19.91 27.28
C ALA A 91 28.24 20.78 26.91
N PRO A 92 28.28 22.10 27.16
CA PRO A 92 27.18 22.98 26.77
C PRO A 92 26.97 22.93 25.26
N VAL A 93 25.76 22.54 24.84
CA VAL A 93 25.36 22.54 23.45
C VAL A 93 24.95 23.96 23.06
N THR A 94 25.29 24.41 21.85
CA THR A 94 24.68 25.60 21.25
C THR A 94 23.15 25.47 21.27
N GLU A 95 22.45 26.59 21.46
CA GLU A 95 20.99 26.63 21.48
C GLU A 95 20.42 25.88 20.27
N VAL A 96 19.57 24.88 20.54
CA VAL A 96 18.95 24.06 19.49
C VAL A 96 17.65 24.75 19.08
N PRO A 97 17.48 25.15 17.80
CA PRO A 97 16.29 25.86 17.39
C PRO A 97 15.02 25.02 17.59
N LEU A 98 13.96 25.65 18.11
CA LEU A 98 12.67 24.99 18.33
C LEU A 98 12.13 24.21 17.10
N PRO A 99 12.26 24.68 15.85
CA PRO A 99 11.86 23.89 14.68
C PRO A 99 12.60 22.54 14.56
N VAL A 100 13.87 22.47 14.96
CA VAL A 100 14.65 21.22 15.02
C VAL A 100 14.08 20.31 16.11
N LEU A 101 13.83 20.86 17.31
CA LEU A 101 13.27 20.11 18.44
C LEU A 101 11.89 19.53 18.11
N ARG A 102 11.03 20.29 17.42
CA ARG A 102 9.73 19.80 16.94
C ARG A 102 9.88 18.62 15.99
N ARG A 103 10.81 18.68 15.03
CA ARG A 103 11.07 17.54 14.14
C ARG A 103 11.54 16.31 14.92
N VAL A 104 12.46 16.50 15.86
CA VAL A 104 13.04 15.41 16.67
C VAL A 104 12.03 14.83 17.68
N SER A 105 11.05 15.62 18.13
CA SER A 105 10.02 15.16 19.08
C SER A 105 9.24 13.94 18.57
N TRP A 106 8.99 13.85 17.26
CA TRP A 106 8.36 12.70 16.61
C TRP A 106 9.18 11.42 16.78
N PHE A 107 10.50 11.53 16.61
CA PHE A 107 11.44 10.43 16.78
C PHE A 107 11.53 10.01 18.26
N ILE A 108 11.61 10.97 19.17
CA ILE A 108 11.67 10.71 20.62
C ILE A 108 10.42 9.97 21.08
N ALA A 109 9.22 10.40 20.65
CA ALA A 109 7.98 9.72 21.01
C ALA A 109 7.98 8.24 20.60
N GLY A 110 8.49 7.93 19.41
CA GLY A 110 8.65 6.54 18.95
C GLY A 110 9.68 5.78 19.77
N LEU A 111 10.84 6.40 20.04
CA LEU A 111 11.93 5.77 20.78
C LEU A 111 11.52 5.46 22.22
N THR A 112 10.81 6.36 22.89
CA THR A 112 10.30 6.12 24.24
C THR A 112 9.29 4.98 24.27
N THR A 113 8.37 4.91 23.30
CA THR A 113 7.46 3.76 23.18
C THR A 113 8.20 2.46 22.94
N LEU A 114 9.22 2.44 22.07
CA LEU A 114 10.01 1.24 21.81
C LEU A 114 10.77 0.79 23.06
N ALA A 115 11.41 1.71 23.77
CA ALA A 115 12.13 1.41 25.01
C ALA A 115 11.20 0.82 26.08
N ASP A 116 9.99 1.37 26.24
CA ASP A 116 8.97 0.84 27.15
C ASP A 116 8.51 -0.58 26.78
N TRP A 117 8.35 -0.86 25.48
CA TRP A 117 8.00 -2.20 24.99
C TRP A 117 9.12 -3.21 25.21
N VAL A 118 10.37 -2.80 25.02
CA VAL A 118 11.55 -3.63 25.32
C VAL A 118 11.64 -3.93 26.81
N ALA A 119 11.49 -2.91 27.66
CA ALA A 119 11.49 -3.06 29.10
C ALA A 119 10.36 -3.99 29.58
N SER A 120 9.17 -3.87 29.01
CA SER A 120 7.99 -4.66 29.42
C SER A 120 8.03 -6.12 28.98
N GLY A 121 8.76 -6.43 27.91
CA GLY A 121 8.71 -7.75 27.26
C GLY A 121 9.75 -8.77 27.75
N GLY A 122 10.79 -8.36 28.47
CA GLY A 122 11.94 -9.23 28.73
C GLY A 122 12.68 -9.05 30.05
N PHE A 123 12.27 -8.11 30.90
CA PHE A 123 12.92 -7.86 32.19
C PHE A 123 12.21 -8.60 33.32
N ALA A 124 12.97 -9.31 34.15
CA ALA A 124 12.45 -9.98 35.33
C ALA A 124 12.13 -8.97 36.44
N TYR A 125 10.99 -9.15 37.13
CA TYR A 125 10.64 -8.32 38.27
C TYR A 125 11.62 -8.52 39.44
N ARG A 126 12.03 -7.41 40.04
CA ARG A 126 12.96 -7.37 41.19
C ARG A 126 12.25 -6.82 42.42
N SER A 127 12.37 -7.54 43.52
CA SER A 127 11.87 -7.13 44.85
C SER A 127 12.98 -7.00 45.90
N ASN A 128 14.19 -7.44 45.58
CA ASN A 128 15.35 -7.33 46.47
C ASN A 128 16.05 -5.99 46.27
N GLU A 129 16.52 -5.40 47.37
CA GLU A 129 17.29 -4.16 47.36
C GLU A 129 18.64 -4.34 46.64
N THR A 130 18.97 -3.43 45.74
CA THR A 130 20.24 -3.38 45.00
C THR A 130 20.60 -1.92 44.70
N SER A 131 21.87 -1.62 44.46
CA SER A 131 22.26 -0.28 44.02
C SER A 131 21.85 -0.03 42.56
N LEU A 132 21.59 1.23 42.22
CA LEU A 132 21.19 1.61 40.86
C LEU A 132 22.31 1.33 39.84
N GLU A 133 23.57 1.50 40.23
CA GLU A 133 24.73 1.24 39.37
C GLU A 133 24.84 -0.24 39.01
N ALA A 134 24.69 -1.12 40.01
CA ALA A 134 24.74 -2.56 39.81
C ALA A 134 23.56 -3.02 38.93
N TYR A 135 22.36 -2.49 39.19
CA TYR A 135 21.18 -2.78 38.38
C TYR A 135 21.32 -2.27 36.95
N TRP A 136 21.89 -1.08 36.74
CA TRP A 136 22.06 -0.49 35.42
C TRP A 136 22.95 -1.32 34.50
N VAL A 137 24.05 -1.87 35.03
CA VAL A 137 24.95 -2.77 34.28
C VAL A 137 24.19 -4.02 33.82
N GLU A 138 23.44 -4.65 34.72
CA GLU A 138 22.63 -5.83 34.41
C GLU A 138 21.51 -5.50 33.40
N ALA A 139 20.81 -4.39 33.61
CA ALA A 139 19.71 -3.95 32.75
C ALA A 139 20.20 -3.63 31.34
N THR A 140 21.37 -3.01 31.20
CA THR A 140 21.99 -2.71 29.91
C THR A 140 22.36 -3.99 29.16
N GLN A 141 22.95 -4.97 29.85
CA GLN A 141 23.27 -6.28 29.25
C GLN A 141 22.00 -7.01 28.80
N THR A 142 20.96 -6.99 29.63
CA THR A 142 19.65 -7.57 29.31
C THR A 142 19.02 -6.86 28.11
N ALA A 143 19.09 -5.53 28.05
CA ALA A 143 18.58 -4.75 26.92
C ALA A 143 19.28 -5.14 25.61
N ILE A 144 20.61 -5.22 25.60
CA ILE A 144 21.39 -5.64 24.41
C ILE A 144 20.94 -7.03 23.94
N GLN A 145 20.85 -7.99 24.87
CA GLN A 145 20.39 -9.35 24.53
C GLN A 145 18.96 -9.38 23.97
N LEU A 146 18.06 -8.52 24.46
CA LEU A 146 16.69 -8.43 23.94
C LEU A 146 16.65 -7.77 22.55
N LEU A 147 17.46 -6.73 22.32
CA LEU A 147 17.57 -6.08 21.02
C LEU A 147 18.11 -7.05 19.96
N ASP A 148 19.14 -7.84 20.30
CA ASP A 148 19.68 -8.90 19.45
C ASP A 148 18.63 -9.98 19.19
N ARG A 149 17.96 -10.46 20.25
CA ARG A 149 16.92 -11.50 20.15
C ARG A 149 15.74 -11.09 19.28
N TRP A 150 15.38 -9.80 19.28
CA TRP A 150 14.26 -9.27 18.50
C TRP A 150 14.67 -8.70 17.15
N GLY A 151 15.94 -8.81 16.76
CA GLY A 151 16.47 -8.32 15.49
C GLY A 151 16.26 -6.82 15.28
N LEU A 152 16.40 -6.04 16.34
CA LEU A 152 16.33 -4.57 16.29
C LEU A 152 17.69 -3.95 15.96
N HIS A 153 18.76 -4.75 15.92
CA HIS A 153 20.04 -4.36 15.35
C HIS A 153 20.00 -4.45 13.82
N PRO A 154 20.37 -3.39 13.09
CA PRO A 154 20.36 -3.42 11.64
C PRO A 154 21.41 -4.39 11.10
N SER A 155 21.02 -5.21 10.14
CA SER A 155 21.93 -6.14 9.48
C SER A 155 22.98 -5.39 8.66
N ILE A 156 24.21 -5.89 8.64
CA ILE A 156 25.32 -5.26 7.90
C ILE A 156 25.08 -5.42 6.40
N SER A 157 25.08 -4.30 5.67
CA SER A 157 24.89 -4.29 4.22
C SER A 157 26.03 -4.98 3.48
N ASN A 158 25.72 -5.60 2.34
CA ASN A 158 26.72 -6.22 1.49
C ASN A 158 27.64 -5.14 0.89
N PRO A 159 28.98 -5.25 1.03
CA PRO A 159 29.90 -4.30 0.44
C PRO A 159 29.89 -4.36 -1.10
N THR A 160 29.47 -5.48 -1.69
CA THR A 160 29.34 -5.64 -3.13
C THR A 160 27.93 -5.25 -3.56
N VAL A 161 27.78 -3.99 -3.97
CA VAL A 161 26.52 -3.46 -4.50
C VAL A 161 26.43 -3.58 -6.02
N GLY A 162 25.22 -3.39 -6.54
CA GLY A 162 24.96 -3.28 -7.97
C GLY A 162 24.04 -4.36 -8.54
N MET A 163 23.64 -4.15 -9.78
CA MET A 163 22.67 -4.97 -10.51
C MET A 163 23.12 -6.43 -10.60
N ALA A 164 24.40 -6.67 -10.93
CA ALA A 164 24.93 -8.03 -11.07
C ALA A 164 25.02 -8.76 -9.72
N ALA A 165 25.25 -8.04 -8.63
CA ALA A 165 25.33 -8.60 -7.29
C ALA A 165 23.94 -9.05 -6.79
N LEU A 166 22.94 -8.18 -6.95
CA LEU A 166 21.56 -8.46 -6.55
C LEU A 166 20.84 -9.41 -7.50
N PHE A 167 21.06 -9.30 -8.81
CA PHE A 167 20.30 -9.98 -9.86
C PHE A 167 21.24 -10.63 -10.90
N PRO A 168 21.95 -11.72 -10.55
CA PRO A 168 22.94 -12.35 -11.45
C PRO A 168 22.30 -12.99 -12.70
N LEU A 169 20.98 -13.21 -12.68
CA LEU A 169 20.23 -13.70 -13.83
C LEU A 169 20.03 -12.62 -14.89
N ILE A 170 20.15 -11.34 -14.53
CA ILE A 170 20.08 -10.21 -15.47
C ILE A 170 21.46 -10.00 -16.07
N ARG A 171 21.67 -10.58 -17.26
CA ARG A 171 22.94 -10.45 -17.99
C ARG A 171 23.08 -9.11 -18.71
N ASN A 172 21.96 -8.57 -19.20
CA ASN A 172 21.89 -7.32 -19.95
C ASN A 172 20.88 -6.41 -19.24
N PRO A 173 21.36 -5.47 -18.40
CA PRO A 173 20.50 -4.49 -17.74
C PRO A 173 19.73 -3.65 -18.78
N SER A 174 18.47 -3.31 -18.49
CA SER A 174 17.74 -2.30 -19.26
C SER A 174 18.40 -0.93 -19.14
N PRO A 175 18.10 0.05 -20.02
CA PRO A 175 18.70 1.38 -19.92
C PRO A 175 18.48 2.05 -18.55
N LEU A 176 17.27 1.93 -17.98
CA LEU A 176 16.97 2.42 -16.64
C LEU A 176 17.76 1.69 -15.54
N GLN A 177 17.93 0.37 -15.68
CA GLN A 177 18.73 -0.44 -14.76
C GLN A 177 20.23 -0.10 -14.84
N ALA A 178 20.75 0.18 -16.03
CA ALA A 178 22.13 0.61 -16.25
C ALA A 178 22.37 2.02 -15.69
N GLU A 179 21.42 2.95 -15.87
CA GLU A 179 21.49 4.27 -15.27
C GLU A 179 21.45 4.18 -13.74
N ALA A 180 20.55 3.36 -13.18
CA ALA A 180 20.48 3.10 -11.74
C ALA A 180 21.80 2.57 -11.12
N GLU A 181 22.61 1.85 -11.90
CA GLU A 181 23.95 1.38 -11.50
C GLU A 181 24.97 2.54 -11.48
N GLN A 182 24.92 3.42 -12.48
CA GLN A 182 25.95 4.43 -12.75
C GLN A 182 25.65 5.78 -12.10
N LEU A 183 24.39 6.05 -11.77
CA LEU A 183 23.94 7.32 -11.19
C LEU A 183 24.75 7.68 -9.95
N THR A 184 25.23 8.91 -9.86
CA THR A 184 25.95 9.39 -8.68
C THR A 184 24.95 9.75 -7.58
N LEU A 185 24.98 9.02 -6.46
CA LEU A 185 24.09 9.24 -5.32
C LEU A 185 24.67 10.30 -4.38
N ALA A 186 23.79 11.13 -3.82
CA ALA A 186 24.18 12.11 -2.81
C ALA A 186 24.51 11.43 -1.47
N THR A 187 25.30 12.08 -0.61
CA THR A 187 25.62 11.60 0.75
C THR A 187 24.56 11.96 1.78
N GLY A 188 23.40 12.47 1.35
CA GLY A 188 22.30 12.89 2.19
C GLY A 188 20.97 12.36 1.68
N PRO A 189 19.86 12.77 2.33
CA PRO A 189 18.51 12.39 1.92
C PRO A 189 18.23 12.84 0.48
N GLN A 190 17.69 11.94 -0.33
CA GLN A 190 17.38 12.19 -1.74
C GLN A 190 16.09 11.50 -2.19
N LEU A 191 15.49 12.06 -3.24
CA LEU A 191 14.31 11.53 -3.91
C LEU A 191 14.67 11.15 -5.35
N LEU A 192 14.29 9.95 -5.75
CA LEU A 192 14.38 9.47 -7.12
C LEU A 192 12.99 9.13 -7.64
N ILE A 193 12.68 9.52 -8.88
CA ILE A 193 11.43 9.18 -9.56
C ILE A 193 11.78 8.48 -10.88
N LEU A 194 11.34 7.25 -11.02
CA LEU A 194 11.65 6.37 -12.15
C LEU A 194 10.37 6.17 -12.98
N GLU A 195 10.36 6.74 -14.17
CA GLU A 195 9.26 6.68 -15.12
C GLU A 195 9.65 5.83 -16.33
N ASP A 196 8.98 4.69 -16.52
CA ASP A 196 9.17 3.82 -17.69
C ASP A 196 7.96 2.88 -17.82
N VAL A 197 7.78 2.25 -18.98
CA VAL A 197 6.66 1.34 -19.24
C VAL A 197 6.69 0.12 -18.31
N THR A 198 5.55 -0.54 -18.17
CA THR A 198 5.46 -1.79 -17.40
C THR A 198 6.38 -2.85 -18.00
N GLY A 199 7.16 -3.53 -17.16
CA GLY A 199 8.09 -4.57 -17.61
C GLY A 199 9.49 -4.07 -18.01
N ALA A 200 9.75 -2.76 -18.00
CA ALA A 200 11.07 -2.20 -18.31
C ALA A 200 12.15 -2.43 -17.23
N GLY A 201 11.78 -3.03 -16.09
CA GLY A 201 12.71 -3.34 -15.00
C GLY A 201 12.84 -2.26 -13.93
N LYS A 202 11.80 -1.41 -13.75
CA LYS A 202 11.75 -0.35 -12.73
C LYS A 202 12.04 -0.88 -11.32
N THR A 203 11.46 -2.02 -10.96
CA THR A 203 11.64 -2.62 -9.63
C THR A 203 13.10 -2.97 -9.36
N GLU A 204 13.80 -3.64 -10.28
CA GLU A 204 15.21 -4.00 -10.11
C GLU A 204 16.13 -2.77 -10.09
N ALA A 205 15.82 -1.75 -10.89
CA ALA A 205 16.50 -0.46 -10.82
C ALA A 205 16.34 0.19 -9.43
N ALA A 206 15.11 0.21 -8.90
CA ALA A 206 14.80 0.75 -7.58
C ALA A 206 15.51 0.00 -6.44
N LEU A 207 15.48 -1.34 -6.48
CA LEU A 207 16.15 -2.18 -5.49
C LEU A 207 17.67 -2.02 -5.55
N THR A 208 18.24 -1.81 -6.73
CA THR A 208 19.67 -1.54 -6.90
C THR A 208 20.06 -0.19 -6.30
N LEU A 209 19.29 0.86 -6.58
CA LEU A 209 19.48 2.17 -5.94
C LEU A 209 19.34 2.09 -4.41
N ALA A 210 18.34 1.38 -3.92
CA ALA A 210 18.12 1.20 -2.48
C ALA A 210 19.27 0.46 -1.81
N HIS A 211 19.81 -0.59 -2.43
CA HIS A 211 20.99 -1.30 -1.93
C HIS A 211 22.23 -0.39 -1.88
N ARG A 212 22.44 0.43 -2.91
CA ARG A 212 23.54 1.40 -2.95
C ARG A 212 23.40 2.45 -1.83
N LEU A 213 22.20 2.98 -1.59
CA LEU A 213 21.92 3.90 -0.48
C LEU A 213 22.17 3.25 0.89
N GLN A 214 21.76 1.99 1.06
CA GLN A 214 22.00 1.23 2.29
C GLN A 214 23.50 1.01 2.53
N ALA A 215 24.26 0.61 1.51
CA ALA A 215 25.70 0.41 1.60
C ALA A 215 26.49 1.71 1.87
N MET A 216 25.94 2.87 1.48
CA MET A 216 26.46 4.19 1.83
C MET A 216 26.16 4.60 3.29
N GLY A 217 25.41 3.78 4.05
CA GLY A 217 24.99 4.08 5.41
C GLY A 217 23.87 5.11 5.52
N LEU A 218 23.15 5.39 4.42
CA LEU A 218 22.03 6.34 4.40
C LEU A 218 20.70 5.71 4.81
N ALA A 219 20.67 4.38 4.90
CA ALA A 219 19.54 3.61 5.39
C ALA A 219 20.04 2.32 6.03
N GLU A 220 19.27 1.81 6.97
CA GLU A 220 19.51 0.56 7.67
C GLU A 220 18.68 -0.59 7.07
N GLY A 221 17.77 -0.29 6.13
CA GLY A 221 16.88 -1.25 5.51
C GLY A 221 15.99 -0.64 4.43
N ILE A 222 15.02 -1.41 3.94
CA ILE A 222 14.19 -1.04 2.78
C ILE A 222 12.73 -1.36 3.06
N TYR A 223 11.84 -0.43 2.71
CA TYR A 223 10.39 -0.67 2.74
C TYR A 223 9.80 -0.41 1.36
N VAL A 224 9.20 -1.45 0.77
CA VAL A 224 8.47 -1.35 -0.50
C VAL A 224 6.97 -1.22 -0.19
N ALA A 225 6.40 -0.10 -0.61
CA ALA A 225 5.00 0.28 -0.47
C ALA A 225 4.26 0.10 -1.81
N LEU A 226 3.20 -0.70 -1.81
CA LEU A 226 2.50 -1.14 -3.01
C LEU A 226 1.00 -0.78 -2.98
N PRO A 227 0.33 -0.65 -4.14
CA PRO A 227 -1.06 -0.21 -4.20
C PRO A 227 -2.07 -1.22 -3.63
N THR A 228 -1.81 -2.53 -3.73
CA THR A 228 -2.74 -3.58 -3.30
C THR A 228 -2.05 -4.76 -2.62
N MET A 229 -2.82 -5.58 -1.89
CA MET A 229 -2.28 -6.80 -1.25
C MET A 229 -1.74 -7.80 -2.28
N ALA A 230 -2.39 -7.95 -3.44
CA ALA A 230 -1.92 -8.86 -4.49
C ALA A 230 -0.54 -8.44 -5.02
N THR A 231 -0.37 -7.13 -5.27
CA THR A 231 0.91 -6.56 -5.69
C THR A 231 2.00 -6.78 -4.63
N ALA A 232 1.66 -6.61 -3.34
CA ALA A 232 2.55 -6.86 -2.19
C ALA A 232 3.00 -8.33 -2.10
N ASN A 233 2.10 -9.28 -2.33
CA ASN A 233 2.44 -10.71 -2.32
C ASN A 233 3.43 -11.07 -3.42
N GLY A 234 3.20 -10.61 -4.65
CA GLY A 234 4.11 -10.82 -5.77
C GLY A 234 5.48 -10.20 -5.52
N MET A 235 5.51 -8.99 -4.95
CA MET A 235 6.76 -8.32 -4.60
C MET A 235 7.51 -9.00 -3.45
N TYR A 236 6.80 -9.54 -2.47
CA TYR A 236 7.40 -10.32 -1.38
C TYR A 236 8.17 -11.53 -1.90
N ALA A 237 7.56 -12.28 -2.82
CA ALA A 237 8.23 -13.42 -3.46
C ALA A 237 9.51 -12.99 -4.19
N ARG A 238 9.45 -11.90 -4.96
CA ARG A 238 10.62 -11.34 -5.66
C ARG A 238 11.71 -10.86 -4.71
N MET A 239 11.32 -10.19 -3.62
CA MET A 239 12.27 -9.68 -2.62
C MET A 239 12.94 -10.82 -1.85
N ARG A 240 12.21 -11.89 -1.55
CA ARG A 240 12.75 -13.11 -0.91
C ARG A 240 13.90 -13.70 -1.72
N ASP A 241 13.79 -13.74 -3.03
CA ASP A 241 14.80 -14.35 -3.91
C ASP A 241 16.14 -13.58 -3.94
N CYS A 242 16.13 -12.29 -3.60
CA CYS A 242 17.33 -11.46 -3.50
C CYS A 242 17.67 -10.98 -2.08
N ALA A 243 16.85 -11.32 -1.07
CA ALA A 243 16.97 -10.79 0.30
C ALA A 243 18.37 -10.95 0.90
N LEU A 244 18.94 -12.16 0.84
CA LEU A 244 20.28 -12.45 1.38
C LEU A 244 21.41 -11.69 0.67
N ARG A 245 21.17 -11.18 -0.55
CA ARG A 245 22.21 -10.48 -1.33
C ARG A 245 22.38 -9.01 -0.92
N PHE A 246 21.41 -8.45 -0.20
CA PHE A 246 21.48 -7.08 0.35
C PHE A 246 22.45 -6.96 1.53
N PHE A 247 22.82 -8.09 2.15
CA PHE A 247 23.55 -8.13 3.41
C PHE A 247 24.82 -8.97 3.30
N ALA A 248 25.75 -8.79 4.24
CA ALA A 248 26.96 -9.61 4.31
C ALA A 248 26.60 -11.09 4.58
N ALA A 249 27.48 -12.01 4.16
CA ALA A 249 27.17 -13.44 4.09
C ALA A 249 26.90 -14.11 5.46
N ASP A 250 27.32 -13.49 6.56
CA ASP A 250 27.11 -13.93 7.94
C ASP A 250 25.89 -13.30 8.62
N GLN A 251 25.12 -12.48 7.89
CA GLN A 251 23.94 -11.80 8.40
C GLN A 251 22.67 -12.62 8.18
N HIS A 252 21.70 -12.44 9.07
CA HIS A 252 20.40 -13.10 9.00
C HIS A 252 19.28 -12.03 8.95
N PRO A 253 19.10 -11.37 7.80
CA PRO A 253 18.18 -10.26 7.68
C PRO A 253 16.72 -10.70 7.87
N SER A 254 15.95 -9.86 8.54
CA SER A 254 14.51 -10.01 8.69
C SER A 254 13.78 -9.58 7.41
N LEU A 255 12.81 -10.39 6.96
CA LEU A 255 11.98 -10.11 5.78
C LEU A 255 10.50 -10.26 6.11
N ILE A 256 9.74 -9.16 6.05
CA ILE A 256 8.34 -9.14 6.51
C ILE A 256 7.38 -8.63 5.44
N LEU A 257 6.18 -9.23 5.44
CA LEU A 257 5.03 -8.82 4.65
C LEU A 257 4.00 -8.08 5.53
N ALA A 258 3.72 -6.82 5.18
CA ALA A 258 2.90 -5.87 5.91
C ALA A 258 1.54 -5.65 5.22
N HIS A 259 0.60 -6.58 5.37
CA HIS A 259 -0.81 -6.34 5.04
C HIS A 259 -1.76 -7.20 5.88
N GLY A 260 -3.07 -6.95 5.72
CA GLY A 260 -4.14 -7.48 6.57
C GLY A 260 -4.31 -9.00 6.62
N ALA A 261 -3.67 -9.74 5.72
CA ALA A 261 -3.84 -11.18 5.50
C ALA A 261 -2.51 -11.95 5.47
N ARG A 262 -1.43 -11.39 6.05
CA ARG A 262 -0.07 -11.96 5.99
C ARG A 262 0.04 -13.37 6.58
N ASP A 263 -0.72 -13.66 7.64
CA ASP A 263 -0.61 -14.89 8.44
C ASP A 263 -1.09 -16.14 7.69
N LEU A 264 -1.54 -15.99 6.44
CA LEU A 264 -2.19 -17.01 5.62
C LEU A 264 -1.41 -17.32 4.35
N ILE A 265 -0.31 -16.62 4.10
CA ILE A 265 0.52 -16.88 2.94
C ILE A 265 1.46 -18.03 3.31
N PRO A 266 1.37 -19.21 2.64
CA PRO A 266 2.22 -20.35 2.98
C PRO A 266 3.71 -20.02 2.89
N GLY A 267 4.09 -19.17 1.92
CA GLY A 267 5.45 -18.67 1.77
C GLY A 267 5.93 -17.74 2.90
N PHE A 268 5.03 -17.03 3.58
CA PHE A 268 5.33 -16.21 4.76
C PHE A 268 5.43 -17.08 6.02
N ARG A 269 4.48 -18.01 6.23
CA ARG A 269 4.56 -19.00 7.32
C ARG A 269 5.84 -19.85 7.23
N GLN A 270 6.23 -20.24 6.02
CA GLN A 270 7.46 -20.96 5.76
C GLN A 270 8.70 -20.07 5.93
N SER A 271 8.69 -18.82 5.46
CA SER A 271 9.85 -17.91 5.58
C SER A 271 10.12 -17.45 7.03
N VAL A 272 9.10 -17.38 7.88
CA VAL A 272 9.27 -17.15 9.32
C VAL A 272 10.14 -18.26 9.95
N GLY A 273 10.14 -19.48 9.37
CA GLY A 273 10.97 -20.61 9.78
C GLY A 273 12.25 -20.89 8.95
N LEU A 274 12.34 -20.43 7.69
CA LEU A 274 13.37 -20.86 6.72
C LEU A 274 14.72 -20.13 6.79
N TYR A 275 14.84 -19.01 7.51
CA TYR A 275 16.12 -18.30 7.67
C TYR A 275 16.96 -18.82 8.86
N ALA A 276 16.75 -20.08 9.26
CA ALA A 276 17.61 -20.79 10.21
C ALA A 276 18.54 -21.78 9.45
N PRO A 277 19.83 -21.89 9.79
CA PRO A 277 20.72 -22.87 9.16
C PRO A 277 20.20 -24.31 9.35
N GLU A 278 20.44 -25.20 8.37
CA GLU A 278 20.14 -26.66 8.51
C GLU A 278 20.83 -27.29 9.74
N GLU A 279 21.94 -26.72 10.19
CA GLU A 279 22.67 -27.15 11.39
C GLU A 279 21.98 -26.74 12.71
N ALA A 280 21.07 -25.75 12.70
CA ALA A 280 20.31 -25.28 13.87
C ALA A 280 18.98 -26.04 14.09
N LEU A 281 18.61 -26.93 13.17
CA LEU A 281 17.42 -27.79 13.28
C LEU A 281 17.71 -29.13 13.98
N LEU A 282 18.96 -29.36 14.40
CA LEU A 282 19.43 -30.61 14.99
C LEU A 282 19.51 -30.60 16.53
N ASP A 283 19.36 -29.43 17.18
CA ASP A 283 19.27 -29.33 18.65
C ASP A 283 17.80 -29.20 19.09
N ASN A 284 17.24 -30.31 19.58
CA ASN A 284 15.96 -30.34 20.29
C ASN A 284 16.13 -29.65 21.64
N ASP A 285 15.72 -28.39 21.76
CA ASP A 285 14.95 -27.82 22.89
C ASP A 285 14.80 -26.28 22.83
N GLU A 286 15.47 -25.58 21.88
CA GLU A 286 15.28 -24.13 21.68
C GLU A 286 15.06 -23.74 20.21
N GLU A 287 13.94 -23.08 19.91
CA GLU A 287 13.68 -22.49 18.59
C GLU A 287 14.76 -21.45 18.22
N PRO A 288 15.28 -21.42 16.97
CA PRO A 288 16.31 -20.48 16.54
C PRO A 288 15.91 -19.01 16.72
N ALA A 289 16.88 -18.16 17.09
CA ALA A 289 16.65 -16.73 17.37
C ALA A 289 16.03 -15.95 16.19
N THR A 290 16.34 -16.33 14.95
CA THR A 290 15.77 -15.74 13.72
C THR A 290 14.26 -16.01 13.59
N VAL A 291 13.81 -17.21 13.98
CA VAL A 291 12.38 -17.60 13.98
C VAL A 291 11.62 -16.80 15.03
N ARG A 292 12.20 -16.62 16.24
CA ARG A 292 11.63 -15.81 17.32
C ARG A 292 11.60 -14.31 17.00
N CYS A 293 12.63 -13.79 16.34
CA CYS A 293 12.68 -12.40 15.85
C CYS A 293 11.57 -12.14 14.82
N ASN A 294 11.48 -12.98 13.79
CA ASN A 294 10.42 -12.90 12.79
C ASN A 294 9.05 -13.04 13.44
N ALA A 295 8.88 -13.92 14.43
CA ALA A 295 7.65 -14.03 15.20
C ALA A 295 7.32 -12.76 15.99
N TRP A 296 8.28 -12.11 16.66
CA TRP A 296 8.06 -10.87 17.40
C TRP A 296 7.72 -9.67 16.51
N LEU A 297 8.38 -9.55 15.35
CA LEU A 297 8.06 -8.53 14.35
C LEU A 297 6.75 -8.83 13.60
N ALA A 298 6.43 -10.12 13.42
CA ALA A 298 5.16 -10.61 12.88
C ALA A 298 4.02 -10.63 13.91
N ASP A 299 4.29 -10.43 15.20
CA ASP A 299 3.28 -10.38 16.26
C ASP A 299 2.44 -9.09 16.17
N ASN A 300 2.99 -8.01 15.58
CA ASN A 300 2.26 -6.74 15.46
C ASN A 300 2.61 -5.97 14.18
N ARG A 301 1.58 -5.54 13.43
CA ARG A 301 1.73 -4.75 12.19
C ARG A 301 2.50 -3.44 12.42
N LYS A 302 2.49 -2.91 13.65
CA LYS A 302 3.24 -1.71 14.07
C LYS A 302 4.77 -1.93 14.09
N LYS A 303 5.22 -3.17 14.26
CA LYS A 303 6.64 -3.54 14.36
C LYS A 303 7.27 -3.84 12.98
N THR A 304 6.45 -3.91 11.94
CA THR A 304 6.90 -4.35 10.61
C THR A 304 7.90 -3.39 9.94
N PHE A 305 7.89 -2.10 10.29
CA PHE A 305 8.87 -1.13 9.76
C PHE A 305 10.28 -1.30 10.35
N PHE A 306 10.43 -2.05 11.43
CA PHE A 306 11.74 -2.35 12.02
C PHE A 306 12.46 -3.51 11.32
N ALA A 307 11.80 -4.23 10.40
CA ALA A 307 12.49 -5.24 9.60
C ALA A 307 13.58 -4.62 8.71
N ASP A 308 14.62 -5.40 8.41
CA ASP A 308 15.65 -5.02 7.46
C ASP A 308 15.03 -4.84 6.06
N LEU A 309 14.17 -5.77 5.67
CA LEU A 309 13.41 -5.73 4.42
C LEU A 309 11.91 -5.86 4.71
N GLY A 310 11.14 -4.85 4.30
CA GLY A 310 9.68 -4.84 4.43
C GLY A 310 8.98 -4.67 3.09
N VAL A 311 7.91 -5.43 2.86
CA VAL A 311 7.01 -5.26 1.71
C VAL A 311 5.60 -5.10 2.24
N GLY A 312 4.82 -4.13 1.78
CA GLY A 312 3.46 -3.94 2.25
C GLY A 312 2.63 -2.99 1.39
N THR A 313 1.40 -2.72 1.82
CA THR A 313 0.58 -1.72 1.15
C THR A 313 0.99 -0.30 1.54
N LEU A 314 0.83 0.67 0.64
CA LEU A 314 1.09 2.07 0.93
C LEU A 314 0.30 2.57 2.15
N ASP A 315 -0.93 2.07 2.35
CA ASP A 315 -1.76 2.39 3.53
C ASP A 315 -1.01 2.24 4.86
N GLN A 316 -0.16 1.22 5.00
CA GLN A 316 0.61 1.02 6.23
C GLN A 316 1.61 2.16 6.47
N ALA A 317 2.25 2.65 5.41
CA ALA A 317 3.16 3.78 5.50
C ALA A 317 2.39 5.11 5.69
N LEU A 318 1.21 5.28 5.06
CA LEU A 318 0.39 6.49 5.25
C LEU A 318 -0.12 6.64 6.68
N LEU A 319 -0.38 5.54 7.40
CA LEU A 319 -0.71 5.59 8.84
C LEU A 319 0.41 6.24 9.68
N SER A 320 1.64 6.33 9.16
CA SER A 320 2.74 7.04 9.83
C SER A 320 2.60 8.57 9.78
N VAL A 321 1.64 9.13 9.04
CA VAL A 321 1.39 10.58 8.98
C VAL A 321 -0.06 10.95 9.29
N LEU A 322 -0.81 10.05 9.91
CA LEU A 322 -2.19 10.27 10.33
C LEU A 322 -2.31 10.21 11.87
N HIS A 323 -3.42 10.71 12.42
CA HIS A 323 -3.76 10.66 13.84
C HIS A 323 -4.13 9.23 14.30
N ALA A 324 -3.21 8.28 14.13
CA ALA A 324 -3.37 6.87 14.46
C ALA A 324 -2.59 6.51 15.72
N LYS A 325 -3.14 5.62 16.54
CA LYS A 325 -2.45 5.13 17.74
C LYS A 325 -1.10 4.46 17.37
N HIS A 326 -0.04 4.83 18.08
CA HIS A 326 1.35 4.41 17.84
C HIS A 326 1.88 4.80 16.45
N GLN A 327 1.39 5.89 15.87
CA GLN A 327 1.94 6.46 14.64
C GLN A 327 3.46 6.72 14.77
N SER A 328 3.93 7.21 15.93
CA SER A 328 5.35 7.49 16.18
C SER A 328 6.26 6.26 16.03
N MET A 329 5.75 5.06 16.34
CA MET A 329 6.49 3.80 16.14
C MET A 329 6.69 3.49 14.66
N ARG A 330 5.65 3.73 13.83
CA ARG A 330 5.75 3.55 12.38
C ARG A 330 6.75 4.51 11.78
N LEU A 331 6.66 5.77 12.19
CA LEU A 331 7.53 6.83 11.72
C LEU A 331 8.99 6.57 12.13
N LEU A 332 9.23 6.12 13.37
CA LEU A 332 10.55 5.69 13.84
C LEU A 332 11.10 4.56 12.96
N GLY A 333 10.34 3.47 12.79
CA GLY A 333 10.77 2.34 11.98
C GLY A 333 11.02 2.72 10.52
N LEU A 334 10.23 3.63 9.94
CA LEU A 334 10.37 4.05 8.55
C LEU A 334 11.54 5.03 8.33
N SER A 335 11.90 5.86 9.33
CA SER A 335 12.88 6.95 9.20
C SER A 335 14.28 6.53 8.74
N ARG A 336 14.66 5.27 8.95
CA ARG A 336 15.95 4.68 8.55
C ARG A 336 15.80 3.67 7.40
N ARG A 337 14.66 3.67 6.70
CA ARG A 337 14.44 2.79 5.54
C ARG A 337 14.47 3.59 4.25
N VAL A 338 14.99 3.00 3.18
CA VAL A 338 14.70 3.50 1.83
C VAL A 338 13.24 3.21 1.56
N LEU A 339 12.43 4.25 1.38
CA LEU A 339 11.02 4.12 1.06
C LEU A 339 10.86 3.99 -0.46
N ILE A 340 10.50 2.81 -0.95
CA ILE A 340 10.16 2.59 -2.35
C ILE A 340 8.65 2.60 -2.46
N VAL A 341 8.07 3.48 -3.27
CA VAL A 341 6.63 3.50 -3.54
C VAL A 341 6.39 3.13 -4.99
N ASP A 342 5.71 2.02 -5.21
CA ASP A 342 5.41 1.51 -6.55
C ASP A 342 4.07 2.07 -7.07
N GLU A 343 3.94 2.12 -8.39
CA GLU A 343 2.72 2.50 -9.13
C GLU A 343 2.08 3.82 -8.62
N VAL A 344 2.88 4.88 -8.41
CA VAL A 344 2.38 6.13 -7.78
C VAL A 344 1.25 6.85 -8.52
N HIS A 345 1.06 6.55 -9.81
CA HIS A 345 -0.04 7.07 -10.62
C HIS A 345 -1.40 6.42 -10.30
N ALA A 346 -1.43 5.26 -9.65
CA ALA A 346 -2.66 4.56 -9.33
C ALA A 346 -3.41 5.15 -8.13
N TYR A 347 -2.85 6.17 -7.48
CA TYR A 347 -3.36 6.75 -6.25
C TYR A 347 -4.34 7.89 -6.51
N ASP A 348 -5.47 7.88 -5.79
CA ASP A 348 -6.45 8.95 -5.87
C ASP A 348 -5.94 10.26 -5.24
N ALA A 349 -6.71 11.34 -5.40
CA ALA A 349 -6.32 12.67 -4.93
C ALA A 349 -6.06 12.73 -3.41
N TYR A 350 -6.79 11.92 -2.61
CA TYR A 350 -6.58 11.85 -1.17
C TYR A 350 -5.28 11.13 -0.82
N MET A 351 -5.06 9.93 -1.35
CA MET A 351 -3.83 9.16 -1.10
C MET A 351 -2.60 9.85 -1.67
N GLY A 352 -2.70 10.49 -2.84
CA GLY A 352 -1.62 11.29 -3.41
C GLY A 352 -1.22 12.43 -2.49
N GLN A 353 -2.19 13.12 -1.89
CA GLN A 353 -1.92 14.17 -0.91
C GLN A 353 -1.33 13.64 0.40
N LEU A 354 -1.77 12.47 0.88
CA LEU A 354 -1.14 11.82 2.03
C LEU A 354 0.28 11.34 1.73
N LEU A 355 0.56 10.87 0.50
CA LEU A 355 1.90 10.49 0.07
C LEU A 355 2.84 11.71 0.05
N GLN A 356 2.38 12.88 -0.38
CA GLN A 356 3.15 14.12 -0.25
C GLN A 356 3.51 14.41 1.22
N GLN A 357 2.56 14.26 2.14
CA GLN A 357 2.84 14.44 3.57
C GLN A 357 3.83 13.39 4.10
N LEU A 358 3.68 12.12 3.69
CA LEU A 358 4.62 11.06 4.00
C LEU A 358 6.04 11.38 3.52
N LEU A 359 6.19 11.85 2.28
CA LEU A 359 7.49 12.25 1.73
C LEU A 359 8.11 13.42 2.50
N CYS A 360 7.30 14.40 2.89
CA CYS A 360 7.73 15.52 3.73
C CYS A 360 8.26 15.04 5.09
N PHE A 361 7.51 14.17 5.78
CA PHE A 361 7.96 13.56 7.05
C PHE A 361 9.23 12.71 6.88
N HIS A 362 9.25 11.87 5.86
CA HIS A 362 10.37 10.96 5.58
C HIS A 362 11.66 11.75 5.33
N ALA A 363 11.59 12.79 4.49
CA ALA A 363 12.69 13.69 4.23
C ALA A 363 13.13 14.44 5.49
N ALA A 364 12.19 14.98 6.27
CA ALA A 364 12.49 15.72 7.50
C ALA A 364 13.21 14.89 8.57
N LEU A 365 13.04 13.56 8.55
CA LEU A 365 13.74 12.60 9.40
C LEU A 365 14.99 12.00 8.74
N GLY A 366 15.39 12.52 7.58
CA GLY A 366 16.61 12.17 6.88
C GLY A 366 16.50 10.90 6.02
N GLY A 367 15.31 10.44 5.68
CA GLY A 367 15.07 9.26 4.85
C GLY A 367 15.14 9.56 3.35
N SER A 368 15.61 8.59 2.57
CA SER A 368 15.58 8.64 1.09
C SER A 368 14.39 7.88 0.52
N ALA A 369 13.85 8.35 -0.60
CA ALA A 369 12.67 7.75 -1.24
C ALA A 369 12.86 7.53 -2.74
N ILE A 370 12.21 6.48 -3.26
CA ILE A 370 12.22 6.10 -4.68
C ILE A 370 10.77 5.88 -5.12
N LEU A 371 10.29 6.63 -6.10
CA LEU A 371 8.93 6.53 -6.64
C LEU A 371 8.98 5.88 -8.01
N LEU A 372 8.12 4.88 -8.25
CA LEU A 372 8.02 4.18 -9.52
C LEU A 372 6.67 4.48 -10.18
N SER A 373 6.71 4.79 -11.47
CA SER A 373 5.48 5.03 -12.23
C SER A 373 5.60 4.57 -13.67
N ALA A 374 4.48 4.11 -14.24
CA ALA A 374 4.36 3.94 -15.68
C ALA A 374 3.83 5.22 -16.36
N THR A 375 3.00 6.01 -15.68
CA THR A 375 2.22 7.09 -16.29
C THR A 375 2.03 8.24 -15.31
N LEU A 376 3.10 9.01 -15.03
CA LEU A 376 3.06 10.09 -14.03
C LEU A 376 2.89 11.46 -14.70
N PRO A 377 1.79 12.21 -14.51
CA PRO A 377 1.71 13.58 -15.01
C PRO A 377 2.79 14.49 -14.44
N GLN A 378 3.25 15.48 -15.22
CA GLN A 378 4.30 16.42 -14.81
C GLN A 378 3.93 17.17 -13.51
N THR A 379 2.67 17.56 -13.36
CA THR A 379 2.15 18.24 -12.15
C THR A 379 2.33 17.36 -10.90
N MET A 380 1.97 16.09 -10.98
CA MET A 380 2.12 15.14 -9.88
C MET A 380 3.60 14.90 -9.54
N ARG A 381 4.48 14.85 -10.56
CA ARG A 381 5.94 14.78 -10.35
C ARG A 381 6.47 16.01 -9.60
N ALA A 382 6.02 17.20 -9.98
CA ALA A 382 6.35 18.46 -9.32
C ALA A 382 5.90 18.46 -7.85
N ASP A 383 4.67 18.04 -7.58
CA ASP A 383 4.11 18.00 -6.24
C ASP A 383 4.91 17.09 -5.30
N TYR A 384 5.33 15.91 -5.78
CA TYR A 384 6.15 14.98 -4.98
C TYR A 384 7.54 15.53 -4.69
N LEU A 385 8.20 16.14 -5.68
CA LEU A 385 9.49 16.81 -5.48
C LEU A 385 9.38 17.96 -4.48
N GLN A 386 8.36 18.81 -4.64
CA GLN A 386 8.15 19.96 -3.76
C GLN A 386 7.84 19.52 -2.32
N ALA A 387 7.03 18.48 -2.15
CA ALA A 387 6.71 17.95 -0.83
C ALA A 387 7.95 17.37 -0.12
N TYR A 388 8.78 16.61 -0.84
CA TYR A 388 10.03 16.07 -0.30
C TYR A 388 11.04 17.19 0.05
N ALA A 389 11.21 18.17 -0.85
CA ALA A 389 12.09 19.31 -0.62
C ALA A 389 11.68 20.16 0.59
N ARG A 390 10.36 20.34 0.79
CA ARG A 390 9.80 21.02 1.97
C ARG A 390 10.20 20.35 3.28
N GLY A 391 10.26 19.02 3.32
CA GLY A 391 10.71 18.26 4.49
C GLY A 391 12.16 18.57 4.89
N LEU A 392 13.02 18.83 3.90
CA LEU A 392 14.42 19.25 4.12
C LEU A 392 14.57 20.75 4.42
N GLY A 393 13.46 21.50 4.48
CA GLY A 393 13.45 22.94 4.70
C GLY A 393 13.85 23.76 3.46
N GLY A 394 13.83 23.15 2.27
CA GLY A 394 14.13 23.80 1.00
C GLY A 394 12.91 23.92 0.08
N GLY A 395 13.16 24.30 -1.16
CA GLY A 395 12.21 24.22 -2.26
C GLY A 395 12.92 23.63 -3.48
N ALA A 396 12.23 22.75 -4.20
CA ALA A 396 12.67 22.28 -5.49
C ALA A 396 11.94 23.09 -6.57
N LEU A 397 12.65 23.47 -7.63
CA LEU A 397 12.01 24.02 -8.81
C LEU A 397 11.18 22.91 -9.51
N PRO A 398 10.04 23.26 -10.12
CA PRO A 398 9.23 22.28 -10.82
C PRO A 398 10.02 21.60 -11.95
N PRO A 399 9.92 20.28 -12.11
CA PRO A 399 10.52 19.57 -13.23
C PRO A 399 9.96 20.11 -14.55
N VAL A 400 10.79 20.21 -15.59
CA VAL A 400 10.42 20.81 -16.88
C VAL A 400 10.43 19.82 -18.04
N SER A 401 11.07 18.66 -17.87
CA SER A 401 11.21 17.67 -18.94
C SER A 401 9.88 16.98 -19.26
N ILE A 402 9.59 16.91 -20.56
CA ILE A 402 8.48 16.11 -21.12
C ILE A 402 8.98 14.76 -21.67
N ALA A 403 10.24 14.38 -21.41
CA ALA A 403 10.75 13.11 -21.89
C ALA A 403 10.08 11.91 -21.20
N TYR A 404 10.08 10.78 -21.90
CA TYR A 404 9.66 9.49 -21.36
C TYR A 404 10.31 8.35 -22.18
N PRO A 405 10.95 7.36 -21.56
CA PRO A 405 11.26 7.21 -20.13
C PRO A 405 12.12 8.33 -19.52
N LEU A 406 12.02 8.48 -18.19
CA LEU A 406 12.67 9.56 -17.45
C LEU A 406 13.10 9.09 -16.05
N LEU A 407 14.34 9.41 -15.68
CA LEU A 407 14.79 9.36 -14.29
C LEU A 407 14.92 10.80 -13.78
N THR A 408 14.20 11.13 -12.70
CA THR A 408 14.35 12.41 -12.01
C THR A 408 15.02 12.19 -10.66
N HIS A 409 16.08 12.94 -10.37
CA HIS A 409 16.85 12.85 -9.13
C HIS A 409 16.95 14.22 -8.48
N TRP A 410 16.65 14.30 -7.19
CA TRP A 410 16.79 15.53 -6.40
C TRP A 410 17.33 15.22 -5.00
N HIS A 411 18.20 16.08 -4.49
CA HIS A 411 18.71 16.00 -3.12
C HIS A 411 18.94 17.38 -2.52
N ALA A 412 19.10 17.45 -1.19
CA ALA A 412 19.42 18.71 -0.52
C ALA A 412 20.71 19.34 -1.08
N GLY A 413 20.67 20.66 -1.31
CA GLY A 413 21.79 21.42 -1.87
C GLY A 413 21.68 21.69 -3.37
N GLN A 414 20.65 21.17 -4.05
CA GLN A 414 20.31 21.51 -5.44
C GLN A 414 18.98 22.28 -5.49
N GLU A 415 18.93 23.34 -6.30
CA GLU A 415 17.68 24.06 -6.60
C GLU A 415 16.85 23.30 -7.65
N ASP A 416 17.52 22.80 -8.69
CA ASP A 416 16.91 22.03 -9.78
C ASP A 416 17.07 20.53 -9.59
N ALA A 417 16.05 19.77 -9.99
CA ALA A 417 16.17 18.32 -10.13
C ALA A 417 16.96 17.96 -11.39
N VAL A 418 17.78 16.91 -11.33
CA VAL A 418 18.44 16.34 -12.49
C VAL A 418 17.46 15.43 -13.23
N GLU A 419 17.13 15.78 -14.47
CA GLU A 419 16.19 15.03 -15.33
C GLU A 419 16.95 14.32 -16.46
N ILE A 420 17.06 12.98 -16.38
CA ILE A 420 17.80 12.14 -17.32
C ILE A 420 16.82 11.40 -18.23
N SER A 421 16.75 11.81 -19.49
CA SER A 421 15.98 11.10 -20.52
C SER A 421 16.68 9.78 -20.88
N LEU A 422 15.92 8.69 -20.90
CA LEU A 422 16.43 7.35 -21.14
C LEU A 422 15.61 6.67 -22.24
N PRO A 423 16.21 5.81 -23.06
CA PRO A 423 15.44 4.91 -23.91
C PRO A 423 14.77 3.82 -23.07
N THR A 424 13.67 3.23 -23.55
CA THR A 424 13.11 2.02 -22.92
C THR A 424 13.81 0.76 -23.43
N ARG A 425 13.57 -0.37 -22.78
CA ARG A 425 13.99 -1.69 -23.27
C ARG A 425 13.20 -2.04 -24.54
N LEU A 426 13.91 -2.46 -25.60
CA LEU A 426 13.28 -2.74 -26.91
C LEU A 426 12.17 -3.79 -26.84
N ASP A 427 12.30 -4.82 -25.99
CA ASP A 427 11.31 -5.89 -25.84
C ASP A 427 9.94 -5.42 -25.30
N VAL A 428 9.87 -4.22 -24.72
CA VAL A 428 8.62 -3.63 -24.21
C VAL A 428 8.14 -2.45 -25.05
N ALA A 429 8.89 -2.05 -26.08
CA ALA A 429 8.45 -1.08 -27.07
C ALA A 429 7.48 -1.74 -28.05
N ARG A 430 6.33 -1.10 -28.28
CA ARG A 430 5.26 -1.69 -29.09
C ARG A 430 4.34 -0.65 -29.69
N ASP A 431 3.91 -0.93 -30.92
CA ASP A 431 2.82 -0.23 -31.59
C ASP A 431 1.50 -0.91 -31.26
N VAL A 432 0.54 -0.15 -30.74
CA VAL A 432 -0.81 -0.62 -30.44
C VAL A 432 -1.79 0.15 -31.32
N ALA A 433 -2.46 -0.55 -32.23
CA ALA A 433 -3.58 0.00 -32.97
C ALA A 433 -4.79 0.14 -32.06
N VAL A 434 -5.54 1.24 -32.21
CA VAL A 434 -6.74 1.50 -31.42
C VAL A 434 -7.94 1.60 -32.34
N GLN A 435 -8.98 0.86 -31.98
CA GLN A 435 -10.28 0.90 -32.67
C GLN A 435 -11.36 1.33 -31.68
N LEU A 436 -12.06 2.42 -31.98
CA LEU A 436 -13.27 2.77 -31.22
C LEU A 436 -14.44 1.89 -31.67
N LEU A 437 -15.17 1.35 -30.70
CA LEU A 437 -16.43 0.63 -30.88
C LEU A 437 -17.53 1.43 -30.18
N HIS A 438 -18.68 1.58 -30.81
CA HIS A 438 -19.75 2.46 -30.31
C HIS A 438 -20.98 1.72 -29.79
N SER A 439 -20.98 0.38 -29.84
CA SER A 439 -22.05 -0.46 -29.31
C SER A 439 -21.50 -1.70 -28.59
N GLU A 440 -22.22 -2.17 -27.57
CA GLU A 440 -21.87 -3.43 -26.89
C GLU A 440 -21.92 -4.63 -27.84
N MET A 441 -22.77 -4.59 -28.86
CA MET A 441 -22.88 -5.64 -29.85
C MET A 441 -21.59 -5.76 -30.67
N ASP A 442 -20.97 -4.64 -31.06
CA ASP A 442 -19.70 -4.64 -31.79
C ASP A 442 -18.54 -5.12 -30.91
N ALA A 443 -18.55 -4.72 -29.63
CA ALA A 443 -17.60 -5.19 -28.62
C ALA A 443 -17.68 -6.71 -28.44
N GLU A 444 -18.90 -7.24 -28.28
CA GLU A 444 -19.17 -8.67 -28.17
C GLU A 444 -18.72 -9.42 -29.43
N ALA A 445 -19.12 -8.94 -30.62
CA ALA A 445 -18.74 -9.52 -31.89
C ALA A 445 -17.21 -9.59 -32.06
N ARG A 446 -16.49 -8.56 -31.60
CA ARG A 446 -15.03 -8.49 -31.71
C ARG A 446 -14.32 -9.55 -30.88
N VAL A 447 -14.74 -9.77 -29.62
CA VAL A 447 -14.14 -10.80 -28.75
C VAL A 447 -14.52 -12.21 -29.20
N VAL A 448 -15.78 -12.42 -29.61
CA VAL A 448 -16.26 -13.70 -30.14
C VAL A 448 -15.49 -14.07 -31.40
N ALA A 449 -15.35 -13.16 -32.36
CA ALA A 449 -14.63 -13.41 -33.61
C ALA A 449 -13.16 -13.81 -33.36
N SER A 450 -12.51 -13.17 -32.38
CA SER A 450 -11.14 -13.51 -31.99
C SER A 450 -11.06 -14.92 -31.40
N ALA A 451 -11.97 -15.27 -30.51
CA ALA A 451 -12.02 -16.59 -29.88
C ALA A 451 -12.28 -17.70 -30.91
N LEU A 452 -13.21 -17.50 -31.84
CA LEU A 452 -13.51 -18.47 -32.91
C LEU A 452 -12.36 -18.65 -33.91
N ALA A 453 -11.53 -17.63 -34.09
CA ALA A 453 -10.30 -17.72 -34.87
C ALA A 453 -9.16 -18.44 -34.12
N GLY A 454 -9.42 -18.94 -32.90
CA GLY A 454 -8.43 -19.59 -32.04
C GLY A 454 -7.59 -18.63 -31.21
N GLY A 455 -7.84 -17.32 -31.28
CA GLY A 455 -7.15 -16.34 -30.46
C GLY A 455 -7.67 -16.27 -29.01
N CYS A 456 -6.88 -15.67 -28.13
CA CYS A 456 -7.21 -15.38 -26.74
C CYS A 456 -7.75 -13.96 -26.64
N ALA A 457 -8.98 -13.80 -26.16
CA ALA A 457 -9.63 -12.49 -26.07
C ALA A 457 -9.87 -12.07 -24.61
N CYS A 458 -9.78 -10.77 -24.34
CA CYS A 458 -10.23 -10.19 -23.08
C CYS A 458 -11.27 -9.10 -23.32
N TRP A 459 -12.32 -9.09 -22.50
CA TRP A 459 -13.26 -7.95 -22.40
C TRP A 459 -13.20 -7.36 -20.99
N VAL A 460 -12.59 -6.18 -20.86
CA VAL A 460 -12.51 -5.43 -19.61
C VAL A 460 -13.74 -4.52 -19.46
N ARG A 461 -14.54 -4.79 -18.44
CA ARG A 461 -15.73 -4.02 -18.07
C ARG A 461 -15.45 -3.16 -16.84
N ASN A 462 -15.96 -1.93 -16.84
CA ASN A 462 -15.67 -1.00 -15.74
C ASN A 462 -16.44 -1.32 -14.44
N THR A 463 -17.49 -2.14 -14.49
CA THR A 463 -18.25 -2.56 -13.31
C THR A 463 -18.43 -4.07 -13.24
N VAL A 464 -18.52 -4.60 -12.01
CA VAL A 464 -18.78 -6.03 -11.77
C VAL A 464 -20.13 -6.45 -12.38
N THR A 465 -21.15 -5.61 -12.26
CA THR A 465 -22.48 -5.94 -12.81
C THR A 465 -22.44 -6.08 -14.32
N ASP A 466 -21.70 -5.22 -15.02
CA ASP A 466 -21.60 -5.28 -16.47
C ASP A 466 -20.67 -6.41 -16.93
N ALA A 467 -19.67 -6.79 -16.12
CA ALA A 467 -18.84 -7.98 -16.34
C ALA A 467 -19.64 -9.27 -16.23
N VAL A 468 -20.45 -9.43 -15.16
CA VAL A 468 -21.33 -10.59 -14.98
C VAL A 468 -22.33 -10.68 -16.13
N ALA A 469 -22.98 -9.58 -16.50
CA ALA A 469 -23.94 -9.57 -17.60
C ALA A 469 -23.31 -9.97 -18.95
N ALA A 470 -22.10 -9.49 -19.26
CA ALA A 470 -21.37 -9.90 -20.46
C ALA A 470 -20.97 -11.38 -20.41
N PHE A 471 -20.47 -11.86 -19.26
CA PHE A 471 -20.12 -13.27 -19.05
C PHE A 471 -21.31 -14.20 -19.27
N GLU A 472 -22.48 -13.87 -18.70
CA GLU A 472 -23.68 -14.70 -18.85
C GLU A 472 -24.18 -14.77 -20.30
N ARG A 473 -24.12 -13.65 -21.04
CA ARG A 473 -24.44 -13.64 -22.47
C ARG A 473 -23.45 -14.44 -23.31
N LEU A 474 -22.16 -14.38 -22.97
CA LEU A 474 -21.12 -15.07 -23.72
C LEU A 474 -21.09 -16.58 -23.44
N ARG A 475 -21.27 -17.01 -22.18
CA ARG A 475 -21.23 -18.43 -21.79
C ARG A 475 -22.40 -19.24 -22.36
N THR A 476 -23.51 -18.58 -22.70
CA THR A 476 -24.70 -19.22 -23.28
C THR A 476 -24.58 -19.45 -24.79
N LYS A 477 -23.55 -18.89 -25.44
CA LYS A 477 -23.28 -19.13 -26.86
C LYS A 477 -22.70 -20.54 -27.06
N PRO A 478 -23.33 -21.41 -27.87
CA PRO A 478 -22.85 -22.77 -28.13
C PRO A 478 -21.39 -22.83 -28.59
N GLU A 479 -20.98 -21.86 -29.40
CA GLU A 479 -19.64 -21.77 -29.98
C GLU A 479 -18.53 -21.38 -28.96
N LEU A 480 -18.90 -20.92 -27.77
CA LEU A 480 -17.97 -20.58 -26.67
C LEU A 480 -18.12 -21.49 -25.45
N MET A 481 -18.88 -22.59 -25.57
CA MET A 481 -19.20 -23.46 -24.44
C MET A 481 -17.93 -23.97 -23.74
N GLY A 482 -17.81 -23.67 -22.44
CA GLY A 482 -16.65 -24.07 -21.63
C GLY A 482 -15.35 -23.29 -21.89
N LYS A 483 -15.38 -22.21 -22.68
CA LYS A 483 -14.22 -21.39 -23.05
C LYS A 483 -14.32 -19.92 -22.61
N VAL A 484 -15.26 -19.61 -21.72
CA VAL A 484 -15.46 -18.27 -21.16
C VAL A 484 -15.14 -18.28 -19.67
N MET A 485 -14.35 -17.32 -19.20
CA MET A 485 -14.03 -17.11 -17.79
C MET A 485 -14.47 -15.72 -17.34
N LEU A 486 -14.76 -15.57 -16.04
CA LEU A 486 -15.06 -14.30 -15.39
C LEU A 486 -14.05 -14.04 -14.26
N PHE A 487 -13.52 -12.83 -14.17
CA PHE A 487 -12.61 -12.47 -13.09
C PHE A 487 -12.83 -11.05 -12.54
N HIS A 488 -13.12 -10.94 -11.25
CA HIS A 488 -13.37 -9.67 -10.56
C HIS A 488 -13.20 -9.78 -9.05
N ALA A 489 -13.36 -8.68 -8.31
CA ALA A 489 -13.09 -8.65 -6.88
C ALA A 489 -14.15 -9.32 -5.97
N ARG A 490 -15.37 -9.59 -6.46
CA ARG A 490 -16.49 -10.11 -5.66
C ARG A 490 -16.56 -11.65 -5.56
N PHE A 491 -15.43 -12.30 -5.45
CA PHE A 491 -15.36 -13.72 -5.10
C PHE A 491 -14.88 -13.86 -3.66
N ALA A 492 -15.28 -14.93 -2.99
CA ALA A 492 -14.62 -15.40 -1.77
C ALA A 492 -13.12 -15.56 -2.06
N LEU A 493 -12.26 -15.30 -1.08
CA LEU A 493 -10.82 -15.32 -1.29
C LEU A 493 -10.32 -16.66 -1.85
N GLY A 494 -10.83 -17.79 -1.37
CA GLY A 494 -10.51 -19.13 -1.89
C GLY A 494 -10.81 -19.25 -3.39
N ASP A 495 -12.08 -19.05 -3.76
CA ASP A 495 -12.53 -19.09 -5.15
C ASP A 495 -11.75 -18.09 -6.03
N ARG A 496 -11.45 -16.90 -5.50
CA ARG A 496 -10.67 -15.89 -6.21
C ARG A 496 -9.26 -16.39 -6.54
N LEU A 497 -8.58 -17.01 -5.59
CA LEU A 497 -7.22 -17.55 -5.80
C LEU A 497 -7.24 -18.68 -6.83
N ASP A 498 -8.26 -19.53 -6.80
CA ASP A 498 -8.43 -20.61 -7.78
C ASP A 498 -8.68 -20.07 -9.19
N ILE A 499 -9.56 -19.06 -9.33
CA ILE A 499 -9.81 -18.39 -10.61
C ILE A 499 -8.55 -17.68 -11.10
N GLU A 500 -7.83 -16.99 -10.23
CA GLU A 500 -6.58 -16.30 -10.57
C GLU A 500 -5.52 -17.28 -11.11
N SER A 501 -5.36 -18.42 -10.45
CA SER A 501 -4.47 -19.51 -10.91
C SER A 501 -4.87 -20.02 -12.29
N GLN A 502 -6.17 -20.25 -12.52
CA GLN A 502 -6.72 -20.67 -13.81
C GLN A 502 -6.52 -19.63 -14.91
N VAL A 503 -6.67 -18.34 -14.59
CA VAL A 503 -6.43 -17.21 -15.51
C VAL A 503 -4.95 -17.14 -15.87
N LEU A 504 -4.05 -17.23 -14.89
CA LEU A 504 -2.59 -17.24 -15.13
C LEU A 504 -2.16 -18.45 -15.96
N HIS A 505 -2.73 -19.62 -15.72
CA HIS A 505 -2.42 -20.83 -16.48
C HIS A 505 -2.74 -20.67 -17.98
N ARG A 506 -3.89 -20.06 -18.32
CA ARG A 506 -4.37 -19.94 -19.70
C ARG A 506 -3.85 -18.70 -20.42
N PHE A 507 -3.83 -17.56 -19.74
CA PHE A 507 -3.51 -16.27 -20.35
C PHE A 507 -2.09 -15.79 -20.02
N GLY A 508 -1.38 -16.45 -19.10
CA GLY A 508 -0.05 -16.03 -18.68
C GLY A 508 1.08 -16.33 -19.65
N LYS A 509 2.32 -16.05 -19.22
CA LYS A 509 3.56 -16.21 -20.00
C LYS A 509 3.70 -17.60 -20.63
N GLY A 510 3.54 -18.67 -19.84
CA GLY A 510 3.74 -20.04 -20.29
C GLY A 510 5.21 -20.36 -20.64
N GLU A 511 5.46 -21.62 -21.00
CA GLU A 511 6.79 -22.11 -21.38
C GLU A 511 7.08 -21.89 -22.87
N VAL A 512 8.36 -21.64 -23.21
CA VAL A 512 8.79 -21.44 -24.60
C VAL A 512 8.65 -22.75 -25.37
N GLY A 513 7.98 -22.69 -26.53
CA GLY A 513 7.79 -23.87 -27.39
C GLY A 513 6.77 -24.91 -26.89
N ALA A 514 6.15 -24.69 -25.72
CA ALA A 514 5.10 -25.57 -25.20
C ALA A 514 3.73 -25.17 -25.75
N ALA A 515 2.92 -26.17 -26.12
CA ALA A 515 1.51 -25.95 -26.40
C ALA A 515 0.78 -25.67 -25.07
N VAL A 516 0.23 -24.46 -24.93
CA VAL A 516 -0.60 -24.07 -23.79
C VAL A 516 -2.07 -24.07 -24.26
N ASP A 517 -3.02 -24.51 -23.42
CA ASP A 517 -4.46 -24.43 -23.69
C ASP A 517 -4.96 -22.97 -23.62
N ARG A 518 -4.53 -22.15 -24.59
CA ARG A 518 -4.94 -20.75 -24.73
C ARG A 518 -5.98 -20.56 -25.83
N ALA A 519 -5.94 -21.43 -26.84
CA ALA A 519 -6.71 -21.25 -28.06
C ALA A 519 -8.22 -21.16 -27.78
N GLY A 520 -8.82 -20.07 -28.27
CA GLY A 520 -10.26 -19.79 -28.19
C GLY A 520 -10.79 -19.39 -26.82
N TRP A 521 -9.92 -19.18 -25.82
CA TRP A 521 -10.36 -18.72 -24.50
C TRP A 521 -10.71 -17.23 -24.49
N LEU A 522 -11.80 -16.89 -23.80
CA LEU A 522 -12.29 -15.53 -23.59
C LEU A 522 -12.35 -15.22 -22.09
N LEU A 523 -11.68 -14.16 -21.66
CA LEU A 523 -11.78 -13.64 -20.29
C LEU A 523 -12.63 -12.37 -20.25
N VAL A 524 -13.74 -12.40 -19.51
CA VAL A 524 -14.42 -11.17 -19.08
C VAL A 524 -13.86 -10.78 -17.72
N ALA A 525 -13.41 -9.54 -17.56
CA ALA A 525 -12.84 -9.11 -16.29
C ALA A 525 -13.17 -7.66 -15.96
N THR A 526 -12.98 -7.28 -14.69
CA THR A 526 -12.94 -5.86 -14.29
C THR A 526 -11.50 -5.35 -14.25
N GLN A 527 -11.25 -4.22 -13.60
CA GLN A 527 -9.92 -3.61 -13.44
C GLN A 527 -8.88 -4.51 -12.75
N VAL A 528 -9.28 -5.68 -12.24
CA VAL A 528 -8.38 -6.66 -11.63
C VAL A 528 -7.28 -7.16 -12.57
N VAL A 529 -7.44 -7.05 -13.89
CA VAL A 529 -6.41 -7.43 -14.88
C VAL A 529 -5.37 -6.33 -15.14
N GLU A 530 -5.60 -5.11 -14.65
CA GLU A 530 -4.71 -3.96 -14.86
C GLU A 530 -3.41 -4.07 -14.06
N GLN A 531 -3.49 -4.63 -12.86
CA GLN A 531 -2.41 -4.59 -11.86
C GLN A 531 -1.84 -5.98 -11.57
N SER A 532 -0.51 -6.08 -11.59
CA SER A 532 0.31 -7.23 -11.10
C SER A 532 0.04 -8.64 -11.63
N LEU A 533 -0.84 -8.84 -12.62
CA LEU A 533 -0.96 -10.11 -13.33
C LEU A 533 -0.19 -10.08 -14.65
N ASP A 534 0.64 -11.11 -14.86
CA ASP A 534 1.44 -11.32 -16.08
C ASP A 534 0.60 -12.01 -17.17
N LEU A 535 -0.35 -11.27 -17.75
CA LEU A 535 -1.32 -11.76 -18.73
C LEU A 535 -1.01 -11.28 -20.15
N ASP A 536 -1.32 -12.12 -21.13
CA ASP A 536 -1.11 -11.89 -22.56
C ASP A 536 -2.36 -12.29 -23.34
N PHE A 537 -2.92 -11.34 -24.09
CA PHE A 537 -4.08 -11.53 -24.96
C PHE A 537 -3.73 -11.15 -26.40
N ASP A 538 -4.38 -11.81 -27.35
CA ASP A 538 -4.25 -11.49 -28.77
C ASP A 538 -5.12 -10.26 -29.10
N VAL A 539 -6.26 -10.14 -28.42
CA VAL A 539 -7.19 -9.02 -28.58
C VAL A 539 -7.74 -8.61 -27.23
N MET A 540 -7.83 -7.31 -27.00
CA MET A 540 -8.54 -6.76 -25.86
C MET A 540 -9.63 -5.79 -26.32
N VAL A 541 -10.83 -5.97 -25.79
CA VAL A 541 -11.87 -4.95 -25.75
C VAL A 541 -11.90 -4.36 -24.34
N SER A 542 -11.89 -3.04 -24.23
CA SER A 542 -11.97 -2.32 -22.98
C SER A 542 -13.13 -1.34 -23.04
N ASP A 543 -13.91 -1.23 -21.97
CA ASP A 543 -14.73 -0.04 -21.77
C ASP A 543 -13.85 1.22 -21.71
N LEU A 544 -14.39 2.36 -22.13
CA LEU A 544 -13.71 3.64 -22.03
C LEU A 544 -13.27 3.90 -20.58
N ALA A 545 -12.01 4.24 -20.42
CA ALA A 545 -11.38 4.63 -19.18
C ALA A 545 -10.41 5.80 -19.47
N PRO A 546 -9.89 6.48 -18.43
CA PRO A 546 -8.83 7.45 -18.62
C PRO A 546 -7.61 6.81 -19.32
N ILE A 547 -6.86 7.63 -20.06
CA ILE A 547 -5.85 7.15 -21.02
C ILE A 547 -4.73 6.33 -20.38
N ASP A 548 -4.31 6.67 -19.17
CA ASP A 548 -3.32 5.93 -18.37
C ASP A 548 -3.79 4.50 -18.08
N LEU A 549 -5.06 4.30 -17.70
CA LEU A 549 -5.64 2.97 -17.50
C LEU A 549 -5.75 2.18 -18.82
N LEU A 550 -6.11 2.85 -19.93
CA LEU A 550 -6.13 2.22 -21.25
C LEU A 550 -4.74 1.74 -21.67
N ILE A 551 -3.69 2.53 -21.40
CA ILE A 551 -2.29 2.15 -21.64
C ILE A 551 -1.92 0.91 -20.80
N GLN A 552 -2.29 0.87 -19.53
CA GLN A 552 -2.03 -0.28 -18.64
C GLN A 552 -2.73 -1.55 -19.12
N ARG A 553 -4.02 -1.44 -19.48
CA ARG A 553 -4.83 -2.52 -20.06
C ARG A 553 -4.19 -3.05 -21.34
N ALA A 554 -3.84 -2.16 -22.27
CA ALA A 554 -3.15 -2.51 -23.50
C ALA A 554 -1.77 -3.15 -23.27
N GLY A 555 -1.15 -2.93 -22.10
CA GLY A 555 0.08 -3.61 -21.73
C GLY A 555 -0.06 -5.11 -21.46
N ARG A 556 -1.27 -5.65 -21.58
CA ARG A 556 -1.59 -7.09 -21.62
C ARG A 556 -1.89 -7.59 -23.04
N VAL A 557 -1.97 -6.70 -24.04
CA VAL A 557 -2.10 -7.09 -25.45
C VAL A 557 -0.71 -7.36 -26.00
N HIS A 558 -0.51 -8.55 -26.56
CA HIS A 558 0.76 -9.01 -27.11
C HIS A 558 1.93 -8.84 -26.14
N ARG A 559 1.72 -9.21 -24.87
CA ARG A 559 2.69 -8.95 -23.80
C ARG A 559 3.97 -9.76 -23.94
N HIS A 560 3.86 -10.99 -24.44
CA HIS A 560 5.00 -11.86 -24.70
C HIS A 560 5.05 -12.21 -26.18
N ALA A 561 6.23 -12.19 -26.80
CA ALA A 561 6.35 -12.56 -28.21
C ALA A 561 5.86 -14.00 -28.45
N ARG A 562 4.93 -14.15 -29.40
CA ARG A 562 4.38 -15.45 -29.81
C ARG A 562 4.43 -15.63 -31.32
N ASP A 563 4.39 -16.88 -31.77
CA ASP A 563 4.19 -17.19 -33.17
C ASP A 563 2.73 -16.99 -33.60
N SER A 564 2.43 -17.25 -34.88
CA SER A 564 1.08 -17.11 -35.43
C SER A 564 0.05 -18.09 -34.86
N PHE A 565 0.48 -19.11 -34.11
CA PHE A 565 -0.38 -20.09 -33.45
C PHE A 565 -0.51 -19.82 -31.94
N GLY A 566 0.07 -18.72 -31.44
CA GLY A 566 0.02 -18.35 -30.02
C GLY A 566 1.04 -19.09 -29.15
N VAL A 567 2.00 -19.81 -29.73
CA VAL A 567 3.09 -20.47 -28.99
C VAL A 567 4.14 -19.43 -28.61
N ARG A 568 4.61 -19.48 -27.36
CA ARG A 568 5.60 -18.52 -26.85
C ARG A 568 6.95 -18.71 -27.55
N LEU A 569 7.49 -17.59 -28.02
CA LEU A 569 8.83 -17.48 -28.58
C LEU A 569 9.86 -17.14 -27.47
N PRO A 570 11.15 -17.38 -27.70
CA PRO A 570 12.22 -16.90 -26.83
C PRO A 570 12.16 -15.38 -26.62
N ASP A 571 12.60 -14.91 -25.45
CA ASP A 571 12.64 -13.48 -25.16
C ASP A 571 13.59 -12.76 -26.15
N GLY A 572 13.14 -11.64 -26.71
CA GLY A 572 13.85 -10.87 -27.74
C GLY A 572 13.49 -11.24 -29.18
N GLU A 573 12.69 -12.29 -29.41
CA GLU A 573 12.10 -12.54 -30.72
C GLU A 573 10.91 -11.62 -31.01
N VAL A 574 10.65 -11.39 -32.29
CA VAL A 574 9.55 -10.54 -32.77
C VAL A 574 8.24 -11.33 -32.74
N ASP A 575 7.19 -10.71 -32.19
CA ASP A 575 5.84 -11.26 -32.21
C ASP A 575 5.31 -11.42 -33.65
N ARG A 576 4.69 -12.57 -33.94
CA ARG A 576 4.22 -12.96 -35.28
C ARG A 576 2.70 -13.08 -35.37
N ARG A 577 1.96 -12.62 -34.35
CA ARG A 577 0.48 -12.57 -34.34
C ARG A 577 -0.10 -11.39 -35.12
N GLY A 578 0.76 -10.51 -35.64
CA GLY A 578 0.36 -9.28 -36.34
C GLY A 578 0.28 -8.08 -35.40
N PRO A 579 -0.40 -6.99 -35.81
CA PRO A 579 -0.44 -5.76 -35.04
C PRO A 579 -1.27 -5.92 -33.77
N ALA A 580 -0.68 -5.54 -32.62
CA ALA A 580 -1.41 -5.48 -31.35
C ALA A 580 -2.58 -4.49 -31.47
N THR A 581 -3.79 -4.94 -31.11
CA THR A 581 -5.01 -4.13 -31.26
C THR A 581 -5.76 -4.01 -29.94
N LEU A 582 -5.97 -2.78 -29.47
CA LEU A 582 -6.92 -2.45 -28.41
C LEU A 582 -8.21 -1.91 -29.03
N CYS A 583 -9.33 -2.56 -28.73
CA CYS A 583 -10.65 -2.04 -29.06
C CYS A 583 -11.22 -1.32 -27.83
N VAL A 584 -11.63 -0.06 -27.97
CA VAL A 584 -12.20 0.72 -26.88
C VAL A 584 -13.69 0.93 -27.15
N LEU A 585 -14.54 0.34 -26.32
CA LEU A 585 -15.96 0.62 -26.30
C LEU A 585 -16.17 2.02 -25.71
N ALA A 586 -16.66 2.96 -26.52
CA ALA A 586 -16.86 4.35 -26.15
C ALA A 586 -18.04 4.94 -26.92
N PRO A 587 -18.82 5.87 -26.33
CA PRO A 587 -19.73 6.69 -27.12
C PRO A 587 -18.92 7.49 -28.15
N GLU A 588 -19.54 7.85 -29.27
CA GLU A 588 -18.85 8.58 -30.34
C GLU A 588 -18.31 9.93 -29.82
N PRO A 589 -17.00 10.23 -30.01
CA PRO A 589 -16.38 11.45 -29.48
C PRO A 589 -16.74 12.68 -30.34
N VAL A 590 -17.98 13.13 -30.23
CA VAL A 590 -18.48 14.35 -30.88
C VAL A 590 -17.85 15.60 -30.27
N ASP A 591 -17.75 16.69 -31.06
CA ASP A 591 -17.17 17.96 -30.59
C ASP A 591 -18.04 18.68 -29.55
N SER A 592 -19.35 18.43 -29.55
CA SER A 592 -20.33 19.03 -28.62
C SER A 592 -21.16 17.95 -27.93
N PRO A 593 -20.57 17.17 -27.00
CA PRO A 593 -21.27 16.10 -26.29
C PRO A 593 -22.35 16.66 -25.35
N GLU A 594 -23.49 15.99 -25.27
CA GLU A 594 -24.53 16.26 -24.27
C GLU A 594 -24.10 15.75 -22.87
N ALA A 595 -24.77 16.23 -21.82
CA ALA A 595 -24.46 15.85 -20.42
C ALA A 595 -24.67 14.36 -20.10
N ASN A 596 -25.41 13.63 -20.93
CA ASN A 596 -25.63 12.19 -20.83
C ASN A 596 -24.70 11.37 -21.74
N TRP A 597 -23.76 12.00 -22.47
CA TRP A 597 -22.89 11.35 -23.47
C TRP A 597 -22.31 10.03 -22.99
N LEU A 598 -21.66 10.02 -21.81
CA LEU A 598 -21.11 8.80 -21.23
C LEU A 598 -22.20 7.83 -20.74
N LYS A 599 -23.25 8.35 -20.08
CA LYS A 599 -24.33 7.56 -19.48
C LYS A 599 -25.19 6.83 -20.52
N SER A 600 -25.20 7.31 -21.76
CA SER A 600 -25.93 6.69 -22.87
C SER A 600 -25.46 5.24 -23.14
N LEU A 601 -24.15 5.00 -23.01
CA LEU A 601 -23.53 3.68 -23.18
C LEU A 601 -23.14 3.05 -21.84
N PHE A 602 -22.80 3.86 -20.84
CA PHE A 602 -22.28 3.42 -19.54
C PHE A 602 -23.04 4.01 -18.35
N PRO A 603 -24.31 3.64 -18.14
CA PRO A 603 -25.14 4.23 -17.08
C PRO A 603 -24.58 3.98 -15.67
N LYS A 604 -23.90 2.83 -15.46
CA LYS A 604 -23.28 2.46 -14.17
C LYS A 604 -21.83 2.94 -14.07
N SER A 605 -21.03 2.78 -15.13
CA SER A 605 -19.60 3.16 -15.13
C SER A 605 -19.37 4.66 -15.01
N ALA A 606 -20.35 5.50 -15.36
CA ALA A 606 -20.28 6.96 -15.17
C ALA A 606 -20.09 7.40 -13.71
N ARG A 607 -20.30 6.50 -12.74
CA ARG A 607 -20.00 6.73 -11.31
C ARG A 607 -18.61 6.26 -10.90
N VAL A 608 -18.03 5.31 -11.65
CA VAL A 608 -16.67 4.78 -11.39
C VAL A 608 -15.64 5.84 -11.77
N TYR A 609 -15.84 6.48 -12.92
CA TYR A 609 -15.01 7.58 -13.41
C TYR A 609 -15.88 8.85 -13.50
N PRO A 610 -15.91 9.69 -12.45
CA PRO A 610 -16.80 10.84 -12.39
C PRO A 610 -16.39 11.98 -13.33
N HIS A 611 -15.11 12.05 -13.70
CA HIS A 611 -14.58 13.12 -14.56
C HIS A 611 -14.85 12.85 -16.05
N HIS A 612 -16.06 13.17 -16.52
CA HIS A 612 -16.48 12.83 -17.89
C HIS A 612 -15.70 13.59 -18.97
N GLY A 613 -15.20 14.79 -18.67
CA GLY A 613 -14.31 15.54 -19.56
C GLY A 613 -12.99 14.81 -19.89
N GLN A 614 -12.33 14.18 -18.91
CA GLN A 614 -11.11 13.40 -19.14
C GLN A 614 -11.37 12.14 -19.97
N LEU A 615 -12.50 11.47 -19.77
CA LEU A 615 -12.93 10.34 -20.60
C LEU A 615 -13.18 10.78 -22.05
N TRP A 616 -13.83 11.94 -22.23
CA TRP A 616 -14.02 12.52 -23.55
C TRP A 616 -12.70 12.88 -24.23
N ARG A 617 -11.75 13.50 -23.51
CA ARG A 617 -10.39 13.76 -24.03
C ARG A 617 -9.71 12.44 -24.46
N SER A 618 -9.81 11.40 -23.64
CA SER A 618 -9.26 10.06 -23.94
C SER A 618 -9.87 9.47 -25.22
N ALA A 619 -11.18 9.55 -25.40
CA ALA A 619 -11.85 9.07 -26.62
C ALA A 619 -11.51 9.94 -27.86
N ARG A 620 -11.40 11.26 -27.68
CA ARG A 620 -11.09 12.23 -28.75
C ARG A 620 -9.71 11.99 -29.36
N LEU A 621 -8.74 11.45 -28.61
CA LEU A 621 -7.43 11.05 -29.15
C LEU A 621 -7.55 10.11 -30.37
N PHE A 622 -8.57 9.25 -30.40
CA PHE A 622 -8.75 8.19 -31.39
C PHE A 622 -9.94 8.41 -32.33
N ARG A 623 -10.48 9.64 -32.41
CA ARG A 623 -11.55 9.96 -33.36
C ARG A 623 -11.10 9.76 -34.82
N PRO A 624 -12.02 9.52 -35.77
CA PRO A 624 -11.68 9.40 -37.18
C PRO A 624 -10.83 10.58 -37.66
N GLY A 625 -9.66 10.30 -38.25
CA GLY A 625 -8.72 11.33 -38.73
C GLY A 625 -7.74 11.89 -37.70
N ALA A 626 -7.81 11.47 -36.43
CA ALA A 626 -6.81 11.78 -35.40
C ALA A 626 -5.75 10.65 -35.29
N ARG A 627 -5.54 10.07 -34.10
CA ARG A 627 -4.61 8.95 -33.91
C ARG A 627 -5.27 7.62 -34.27
N ARG A 628 -4.51 6.71 -34.90
CA ARG A 628 -4.93 5.31 -35.18
C ARG A 628 -4.48 4.32 -34.11
N GLY A 629 -3.75 4.81 -33.11
CA GLY A 629 -3.03 4.00 -32.15
C GLY A 629 -1.95 4.82 -31.46
N TRP A 630 -1.04 4.13 -30.80
CA TRP A 630 0.14 4.75 -30.16
C TRP A 630 1.33 3.82 -30.23
N ARG A 631 2.51 4.40 -30.07
CA ARG A 631 3.78 3.72 -29.93
C ARG A 631 4.32 3.93 -28.52
N MET A 632 4.47 2.85 -27.76
CA MET A 632 5.13 2.88 -26.47
C MET A 632 6.64 2.73 -26.66
N PRO A 633 7.48 3.54 -26.00
CA PRO A 633 7.14 4.54 -24.98
C PRO A 633 6.87 5.94 -25.56
N ASP A 634 7.18 6.15 -26.84
CA ASP A 634 7.30 7.45 -27.51
C ASP A 634 6.06 8.37 -27.35
N ASP A 635 4.85 7.82 -27.44
CA ASP A 635 3.59 8.57 -27.34
C ASP A 635 3.04 8.69 -25.90
N ALA A 636 3.66 8.06 -24.91
CA ALA A 636 3.07 7.92 -23.58
C ALA A 636 2.87 9.27 -22.89
N ARG A 637 3.91 10.12 -22.84
CA ARG A 637 3.84 11.44 -22.20
C ARG A 637 2.77 12.31 -22.86
N ASP A 638 2.85 12.45 -24.18
CA ASP A 638 1.94 13.29 -24.96
C ASP A 638 0.48 12.93 -24.70
N MET A 639 0.16 11.63 -24.64
CA MET A 639 -1.20 11.18 -24.36
C MET A 639 -1.65 11.46 -22.92
N ILE A 640 -0.77 11.22 -21.94
CA ILE A 640 -1.06 11.50 -20.52
C ILE A 640 -1.32 12.99 -20.32
N GLU A 641 -0.41 13.84 -20.81
CA GLU A 641 -0.53 15.30 -20.66
C GLU A 641 -1.70 15.87 -21.47
N ALA A 642 -2.05 15.28 -22.63
CA ALA A 642 -3.25 15.70 -23.38
C ALA A 642 -4.57 15.47 -22.62
N VAL A 643 -4.60 14.53 -21.67
CA VAL A 643 -5.81 14.22 -20.88
C VAL A 643 -5.77 14.90 -19.52
N PHE A 644 -4.66 14.78 -18.80
CA PHE A 644 -4.52 15.21 -17.40
C PHE A 644 -3.76 16.53 -17.23
N GLY A 645 -2.98 16.93 -18.22
CA GLY A 645 -2.24 18.19 -18.19
C GLY A 645 -3.14 19.40 -18.38
N ASP A 646 -2.60 20.57 -18.06
CA ASP A 646 -3.25 21.84 -18.36
C ASP A 646 -3.10 22.14 -19.86
N SER A 647 -4.10 21.70 -20.63
CA SER A 647 -4.12 21.93 -22.08
C SER A 647 -4.54 23.36 -22.45
N GLY A 648 -4.96 24.19 -21.48
CA GLY A 648 -5.58 25.49 -21.72
C GLY A 648 -6.88 25.45 -22.53
N GLU A 649 -7.42 24.25 -22.83
CA GLU A 649 -8.70 24.04 -23.50
C GLU A 649 -9.78 23.69 -22.46
N ASP A 650 -10.83 24.50 -22.38
CA ASP A 650 -12.00 24.20 -21.56
C ASP A 650 -12.68 22.89 -22.00
N PHE A 651 -13.32 22.21 -21.04
CA PHE A 651 -14.17 21.07 -21.36
C PHE A 651 -15.41 21.52 -22.14
N PRO A 652 -15.96 20.68 -23.05
CA PRO A 652 -17.19 21.02 -23.75
C PRO A 652 -18.34 21.31 -22.77
N SER A 653 -19.18 22.29 -23.09
CA SER A 653 -20.22 22.80 -22.18
C SER A 653 -21.17 21.73 -21.63
N GLY A 654 -21.44 20.67 -22.38
CA GLY A 654 -22.27 19.55 -21.90
C GLY A 654 -21.60 18.69 -20.83
N LEU A 655 -20.27 18.65 -20.79
CA LEU A 655 -19.48 17.88 -19.80
C LEU A 655 -18.84 18.75 -18.73
N ASP A 656 -18.90 20.08 -18.88
CA ASP A 656 -18.31 21.06 -17.98
C ASP A 656 -18.77 20.85 -16.53
N ARG A 657 -20.09 20.77 -16.29
CA ARG A 657 -20.64 20.51 -14.94
C ARG A 657 -20.08 19.24 -14.29
N ALA A 658 -20.03 18.12 -15.02
CA ALA A 658 -19.53 16.86 -14.49
C ALA A 658 -18.02 16.91 -14.21
N SER A 659 -17.27 17.67 -15.02
CA SER A 659 -15.83 17.88 -14.87
C SER A 659 -15.54 18.76 -13.65
N LEU A 660 -16.22 19.91 -13.53
CA LEU A 660 -16.12 20.80 -12.36
C LEU A 660 -16.56 20.12 -11.06
N GLU A 661 -17.60 19.29 -11.08
CA GLU A 661 -18.02 18.48 -9.91
C GLU A 661 -16.94 17.47 -9.52
N ALA A 662 -16.27 16.84 -10.50
CA ALA A 662 -15.19 15.89 -10.24
C ALA A 662 -13.92 16.58 -9.71
N GLU A 663 -13.51 17.70 -10.31
CA GLU A 663 -12.38 18.52 -9.85
C GLU A 663 -12.65 19.10 -8.45
N GLY A 664 -13.86 19.64 -8.23
CA GLY A 664 -14.28 20.13 -6.92
C GLY A 664 -14.24 19.04 -5.85
N LYS A 665 -14.62 17.80 -6.21
CA LYS A 665 -14.44 16.64 -5.32
C LYS A 665 -12.97 16.31 -5.08
N GLN A 666 -12.11 16.33 -6.10
CA GLN A 666 -10.68 16.09 -5.93
C GLN A 666 -10.03 17.12 -4.99
N PHE A 667 -10.36 18.40 -5.13
CA PHE A 667 -9.88 19.45 -4.21
C PHE A 667 -10.41 19.25 -2.79
N ALA A 668 -11.68 18.87 -2.64
CA ALA A 668 -12.25 18.57 -1.33
C ALA A 668 -11.56 17.35 -0.67
N ASP A 669 -11.30 16.30 -1.45
CA ASP A 669 -10.60 15.10 -1.00
C ASP A 669 -9.15 15.45 -0.60
N GLN A 670 -8.43 16.26 -1.37
CA GLN A 670 -7.09 16.76 -1.01
C GLN A 670 -7.10 17.61 0.27
N ALA A 671 -8.05 18.55 0.40
CA ALA A 671 -8.18 19.37 1.60
C ALA A 671 -8.48 18.52 2.84
N LEU A 672 -9.31 17.49 2.70
CA LEU A 672 -9.59 16.52 3.76
C LEU A 672 -8.33 15.71 4.13
N ALA A 673 -7.52 15.31 3.16
CA ALA A 673 -6.24 14.66 3.41
C ALA A 673 -5.29 15.55 4.22
N VAL A 674 -5.15 16.83 3.84
CA VAL A 674 -4.34 17.81 4.58
C VAL A 674 -4.87 17.99 6.01
N SER A 675 -6.19 18.05 6.18
CA SER A 675 -6.80 18.18 7.51
C SER A 675 -6.61 16.94 8.40
N ASN A 676 -6.59 15.75 7.80
CA ASN A 676 -6.44 14.48 8.54
C ASN A 676 -4.97 14.15 8.82
N ALA A 677 -4.06 14.65 7.98
CA ALA A 677 -2.62 14.44 8.11
C ALA A 677 -2.02 15.26 9.27
N LEU A 678 -0.97 14.69 9.86
CA LEU A 678 -0.11 15.38 10.81
C LEU A 678 0.77 16.39 10.06
N ASP A 679 1.27 17.39 10.79
CA ASP A 679 2.20 18.40 10.27
C ASP A 679 3.54 18.27 11.01
N VAL A 680 4.59 17.93 10.27
CA VAL A 680 5.93 17.69 10.82
C VAL A 680 6.47 18.90 11.59
N SER A 681 6.10 20.11 11.16
CA SER A 681 6.55 21.37 11.75
C SER A 681 5.89 21.68 13.10
N ARG A 682 4.79 20.99 13.42
CA ARG A 682 4.11 21.13 14.71
C ARG A 682 4.79 20.35 15.82
N GLY A 683 5.53 19.29 15.53
CA GLY A 683 6.06 18.41 16.58
C GLY A 683 4.97 17.54 17.22
N TYR A 684 5.38 16.55 18.01
CA TYR A 684 4.53 15.52 18.57
C TYR A 684 3.72 16.07 19.75
N ARG A 685 2.52 16.60 19.46
CA ARG A 685 1.60 17.14 20.47
C ARG A 685 0.15 16.90 20.09
N ASP A 686 -0.73 17.04 21.07
CA ASP A 686 -2.18 17.07 20.85
C ASP A 686 -2.54 18.43 20.24
N ASP A 687 -2.79 18.46 18.94
CA ASP A 687 -3.49 19.60 18.35
C ASP A 687 -4.98 19.36 18.52
N ALA A 688 -5.70 20.31 19.13
CA ALA A 688 -7.10 20.18 19.54
C ALA A 688 -8.13 19.88 18.41
N TRP A 689 -7.65 19.52 17.22
CA TRP A 689 -8.35 19.27 15.97
C TRP A 689 -8.48 17.77 15.65
N GLY A 690 -7.63 16.89 16.20
CA GLY A 690 -7.59 15.46 15.84
C GLY A 690 -8.01 14.52 16.97
N PHE A 691 -9.10 13.77 16.80
CA PHE A 691 -9.32 12.57 17.61
C PHE A 691 -8.29 11.52 17.18
N TRP A 692 -7.37 11.14 18.07
CA TRP A 692 -6.46 10.01 17.82
C TRP A 692 -7.26 8.72 17.80
N LEU A 693 -7.49 8.20 16.58
CA LEU A 693 -8.35 7.06 16.33
C LEU A 693 -7.60 5.73 16.45
N ASP A 694 -8.36 4.66 16.63
CA ASP A 694 -7.86 3.31 16.37
C ASP A 694 -7.54 3.18 14.88
N GLU A 695 -6.58 2.34 14.52
CA GLU A 695 -6.06 2.24 13.14
C GLU A 695 -7.18 1.88 12.15
N VAL A 696 -8.10 1.03 12.60
CA VAL A 696 -9.24 0.57 11.79
C VAL A 696 -10.23 1.68 11.48
N GLN A 697 -10.19 2.79 12.22
CA GLN A 697 -11.05 3.96 12.03
C GLN A 697 -10.33 5.11 11.30
N THR A 698 -9.02 5.01 11.09
CA THR A 698 -8.23 6.07 10.44
C THR A 698 -8.26 5.86 8.93
N PRO A 699 -8.95 6.72 8.15
CA PRO A 699 -9.11 6.49 6.72
C PRO A 699 -7.82 6.82 5.97
N THR A 700 -7.13 5.80 5.45
CA THR A 700 -6.04 5.94 4.46
C THR A 700 -6.58 6.13 3.04
N ARG A 701 -7.88 5.85 2.83
CA ARG A 701 -8.60 6.02 1.56
C ARG A 701 -9.98 6.63 1.83
N LEU A 702 -10.49 7.43 0.89
CA LEU A 702 -11.86 7.98 0.93
C LEU A 702 -12.88 7.17 0.11
N GLY A 703 -12.49 5.96 -0.33
CA GLY A 703 -13.35 5.07 -1.11
C GLY A 703 -14.66 4.70 -0.42
N GLU A 704 -15.60 4.13 -1.18
CA GLU A 704 -16.87 3.65 -0.62
C GLU A 704 -16.55 2.64 0.49
N ALA A 705 -16.95 2.96 1.72
CA ALA A 705 -16.63 2.15 2.87
C ALA A 705 -17.14 0.71 2.67
N SER A 706 -16.36 -0.29 3.08
CA SER A 706 -16.65 -1.70 2.84
C SER A 706 -16.60 -2.52 4.12
N SER A 707 -17.48 -3.51 4.23
CA SER A 707 -17.40 -4.57 5.23
C SER A 707 -16.69 -5.78 4.68
N THR A 708 -15.87 -6.40 5.51
CA THR A 708 -15.40 -7.77 5.28
C THR A 708 -16.53 -8.71 5.70
N VAL A 709 -17.02 -9.49 4.74
CA VAL A 709 -18.16 -10.38 4.90
C VAL A 709 -17.67 -11.82 4.92
N LEU A 710 -18.04 -12.57 5.95
CA LEU A 710 -17.78 -14.00 6.05
C LEU A 710 -18.96 -14.77 5.46
N LEU A 711 -18.75 -15.51 4.38
CA LEU A 711 -19.77 -16.35 3.77
C LEU A 711 -19.91 -17.66 4.55
N LEU A 712 -21.13 -17.96 4.99
CA LEU A 712 -21.47 -19.18 5.72
C LEU A 712 -22.57 -19.95 4.98
N LYS A 713 -22.38 -21.24 4.73
CA LYS A 713 -23.42 -22.13 4.21
C LYS A 713 -24.33 -22.58 5.34
N VAL A 714 -25.64 -22.51 5.12
CA VAL A 714 -26.64 -23.14 5.97
C VAL A 714 -26.77 -24.61 5.57
N THR A 715 -26.39 -25.50 6.48
CA THR A 715 -26.47 -26.95 6.30
C THR A 715 -27.31 -27.58 7.41
N GLU A 716 -27.67 -28.87 7.27
CA GLU A 716 -28.35 -29.62 8.33
C GLU A 716 -27.53 -29.70 9.63
N ALA A 717 -26.20 -29.63 9.53
CA ALA A 717 -25.28 -29.64 10.67
C ALA A 717 -25.05 -28.24 11.28
N GLY A 718 -25.67 -27.19 10.73
CA GLY A 718 -25.52 -25.80 11.15
C GLY A 718 -24.78 -24.94 10.13
N LEU A 719 -24.21 -23.83 10.59
CA LEU A 719 -23.44 -22.89 9.77
C LEU A 719 -22.00 -23.36 9.62
N VAL A 720 -21.55 -23.49 8.37
CA VAL A 720 -20.15 -23.82 8.04
C VAL A 720 -19.57 -22.74 7.13
N PRO A 721 -18.25 -22.45 7.19
CA PRO A 721 -17.60 -21.56 6.23
C PRO A 721 -17.83 -22.02 4.79
N TRP A 722 -17.91 -21.07 3.84
CA TRP A 722 -18.09 -21.36 2.42
C TRP A 722 -17.02 -22.32 1.86
N VAL A 723 -15.76 -22.06 2.20
CA VAL A 723 -14.62 -22.90 1.90
C VAL A 723 -14.46 -23.93 3.02
N GLU A 724 -14.75 -25.19 2.72
CA GLU A 724 -14.80 -26.27 3.71
C GLU A 724 -13.50 -27.08 3.80
N SER A 725 -12.67 -27.03 2.74
CA SER A 725 -11.42 -27.78 2.61
C SER A 725 -10.19 -26.96 2.98
N GLY A 726 -9.20 -27.62 3.57
CA GLY A 726 -7.88 -27.06 3.88
C GLY A 726 -7.77 -26.36 5.23
N GLY A 727 -6.59 -26.48 5.87
CA GLY A 727 -6.21 -25.71 7.05
C GLY A 727 -7.03 -25.96 8.32
N ASP A 728 -6.87 -25.06 9.29
CA ASP A 728 -7.70 -24.99 10.49
C ASP A 728 -8.97 -24.15 10.25
N GLU A 729 -9.86 -24.07 11.25
CA GLU A 729 -11.12 -23.33 11.14
C GLU A 729 -10.93 -21.83 10.83
N ARG A 730 -9.88 -21.19 11.35
CA ARG A 730 -9.62 -19.77 11.10
C ARG A 730 -9.21 -19.54 9.65
N GLU A 731 -8.41 -20.44 9.11
CA GLU A 731 -7.99 -20.42 7.71
C GLU A 731 -9.19 -20.59 6.77
N ARG A 732 -10.08 -21.55 7.04
CA ARG A 732 -11.34 -21.73 6.30
C ARG A 732 -12.25 -20.50 6.34
N GLN A 733 -12.41 -19.89 7.52
CA GLN A 733 -13.16 -18.66 7.66
C GLN A 733 -12.55 -17.54 6.82
N HIS A 734 -11.23 -17.41 6.79
CA HIS A 734 -10.60 -16.36 6.00
C HIS A 734 -10.74 -16.59 4.48
N TYR A 735 -10.55 -17.81 3.98
CA TYR A 735 -10.78 -18.10 2.56
C TYR A 735 -12.25 -17.90 2.15
N SER A 736 -13.16 -17.93 3.11
CA SER A 736 -14.59 -17.65 2.93
C SER A 736 -14.97 -16.17 3.00
N GLN A 737 -13.99 -15.25 3.10
CA GLN A 737 -14.24 -13.82 3.20
C GLN A 737 -14.30 -13.13 1.83
N ILE A 738 -15.14 -12.11 1.75
CA ILE A 738 -15.31 -11.20 0.61
C ILE A 738 -15.51 -9.77 1.11
N ASN A 739 -15.04 -8.75 0.39
CA ASN A 739 -15.34 -7.36 0.74
C ASN A 739 -16.55 -6.85 -0.06
N LEU A 740 -17.56 -6.34 0.65
CA LEU A 740 -18.77 -5.74 0.08
C LEU A 740 -18.93 -4.29 0.56
N SER A 741 -19.52 -3.45 -0.28
CA SER A 741 -19.77 -2.03 0.02
C SER A 741 -20.79 -1.88 1.16
N LEU A 742 -20.49 -1.07 2.19
CA LEU A 742 -21.35 -0.78 3.34
C LEU A 742 -22.71 -0.24 2.92
N ARG A 743 -22.73 0.55 1.84
CA ARG A 743 -23.94 1.09 1.26
C ARG A 743 -24.94 0.00 0.85
N ARG A 744 -24.46 -1.19 0.50
CA ARG A 744 -25.25 -2.33 0.02
C ARG A 744 -25.32 -3.47 1.05
N PHE A 745 -24.35 -3.54 1.95
CA PHE A 745 -24.23 -4.59 2.95
C PHE A 745 -23.62 -4.01 4.24
N LYS A 746 -24.44 -3.84 5.27
CA LYS A 746 -24.02 -3.39 6.59
C LYS A 746 -24.00 -4.54 7.59
N THR A 747 -25.10 -5.28 7.68
CA THR A 747 -25.27 -6.42 8.62
C THR A 747 -25.94 -7.59 7.93
N GLY A 748 -25.47 -8.81 8.17
CA GLY A 748 -26.18 -10.02 7.74
C GLY A 748 -27.35 -10.34 8.68
N LEU A 749 -28.38 -10.98 8.14
CA LEU A 749 -29.54 -11.42 8.90
C LEU A 749 -29.45 -12.90 9.27
N ALA A 750 -30.06 -13.27 10.40
CA ALA A 750 -30.14 -14.64 10.85
C ALA A 750 -30.85 -15.52 9.80
N PRO A 751 -30.34 -16.72 9.49
CA PRO A 751 -31.01 -17.65 8.60
C PRO A 751 -32.30 -18.20 9.22
N ALA A 752 -33.22 -18.65 8.37
CA ALA A 752 -34.47 -19.27 8.82
C ALA A 752 -34.18 -20.46 9.76
N GLY A 753 -34.85 -20.49 10.92
CA GLY A 753 -34.69 -21.55 11.92
C GLY A 753 -33.62 -21.30 12.99
N MET A 754 -32.84 -20.21 12.89
CA MET A 754 -31.91 -19.77 13.93
C MET A 754 -32.49 -18.59 14.73
N SER A 755 -32.32 -18.60 16.05
CA SER A 755 -32.77 -17.48 16.90
C SER A 755 -31.87 -16.24 16.76
N GLU A 756 -32.43 -15.06 16.99
CA GLU A 756 -31.65 -13.80 17.00
C GLU A 756 -30.53 -13.82 18.05
N SER A 757 -30.74 -14.50 19.19
CA SER A 757 -29.72 -14.64 20.24
C SER A 757 -28.53 -15.50 19.82
N GLU A 758 -28.77 -16.59 19.09
CA GLU A 758 -27.70 -17.45 18.56
C GLU A 758 -26.90 -16.70 17.49
N TRP A 759 -27.59 -15.96 16.62
CA TRP A 759 -26.95 -15.11 15.60
C TRP A 759 -26.10 -13.99 16.22
N ALA A 760 -26.60 -13.32 17.25
CA ALA A 760 -25.87 -12.29 17.97
C ALA A 760 -24.58 -12.85 18.61
N THR A 761 -24.68 -14.03 19.25
CA THR A 761 -23.53 -14.71 19.85
C THR A 761 -22.46 -15.07 18.81
N LEU A 762 -22.88 -15.55 17.63
CA LEU A 762 -21.98 -15.79 16.51
C LEU A 762 -21.29 -14.50 16.05
N CYS A 763 -22.06 -13.41 15.87
CA CYS A 763 -21.52 -12.12 15.44
C CYS A 763 -20.50 -11.55 16.44
N GLU A 764 -20.72 -11.75 17.76
CA GLU A 764 -19.78 -11.33 18.80
C GLU A 764 -18.50 -12.19 18.86
N ALA A 765 -18.59 -13.46 18.46
CA ALA A 765 -17.44 -14.37 18.42
C ALA A 765 -16.52 -14.13 17.22
N LEU A 766 -17.00 -13.45 16.17
CA LEU A 766 -16.22 -13.15 14.98
C LEU A 766 -15.18 -12.05 15.23
N PRO A 767 -14.08 -12.02 14.45
CA PRO A 767 -13.13 -10.93 14.52
C PRO A 767 -13.83 -9.57 14.33
N ARG A 768 -13.35 -8.55 15.06
CA ARG A 768 -13.89 -7.19 15.00
C ARG A 768 -14.00 -6.74 13.52
N PHE A 769 -15.17 -6.23 13.14
CA PHE A 769 -15.50 -5.74 11.79
C PHE A 769 -15.71 -6.80 10.69
N VAL A 770 -15.69 -8.09 11.03
CA VAL A 770 -16.16 -9.16 10.13
C VAL A 770 -17.64 -9.39 10.36
N VAL A 771 -18.42 -9.36 9.28
CA VAL A 771 -19.88 -9.52 9.34
C VAL A 771 -20.27 -10.83 8.63
N PRO A 772 -21.03 -11.73 9.26
CA PRO A 772 -21.42 -12.98 8.61
C PRO A 772 -22.57 -12.76 7.61
N LEU A 773 -22.57 -13.54 6.52
CA LEU A 773 -23.70 -13.69 5.60
C LEU A 773 -24.04 -15.18 5.51
N ALA A 774 -25.19 -15.55 6.08
CA ALA A 774 -25.71 -16.91 5.98
C ALA A 774 -26.40 -17.11 4.63
N LEU A 775 -25.95 -18.12 3.89
CA LEU A 775 -26.43 -18.50 2.57
C LEU A 775 -27.15 -19.84 2.67
N ALA A 776 -28.44 -19.86 2.35
CA ALA A 776 -29.24 -21.07 2.23
C ALA A 776 -29.38 -21.48 0.77
N LEU A 777 -29.40 -22.78 0.51
CA LEU A 777 -29.64 -23.30 -0.85
C LEU A 777 -31.14 -23.23 -1.16
N VAL A 778 -31.51 -22.40 -2.14
CA VAL A 778 -32.88 -22.20 -2.61
C VAL A 778 -32.87 -22.30 -4.13
N ASP A 779 -33.63 -23.24 -4.69
CA ASP A 779 -33.71 -23.51 -6.15
C ASP A 779 -32.33 -23.63 -6.84
N GLY A 780 -31.39 -24.29 -6.15
CA GLY A 780 -30.04 -24.51 -6.65
C GLY A 780 -29.10 -23.30 -6.56
N LYS A 781 -29.56 -22.16 -6.00
CA LYS A 781 -28.76 -20.96 -5.75
C LYS A 781 -28.51 -20.76 -4.26
N TRP A 782 -27.34 -20.30 -3.89
CA TRP A 782 -27.03 -19.95 -2.50
C TRP A 782 -27.45 -18.51 -2.23
N ILE A 783 -28.49 -18.32 -1.42
CA ILE A 783 -29.15 -17.04 -1.17
C ILE A 783 -29.06 -16.66 0.31
N GLY A 784 -28.68 -15.41 0.57
CA GLY A 784 -28.65 -14.83 1.90
C GLY A 784 -29.36 -13.48 1.96
N GLN A 785 -29.63 -12.99 3.16
CA GLN A 785 -30.24 -11.68 3.39
C GLN A 785 -29.34 -10.81 4.25
N ALA A 786 -29.33 -9.52 3.94
CA ALA A 786 -28.56 -8.52 4.65
C ALA A 786 -29.30 -7.18 4.69
N GLU A 787 -29.01 -6.37 5.69
CA GLU A 787 -29.45 -4.98 5.79
C GLU A 787 -28.41 -4.07 5.15
N ASP A 788 -28.87 -3.10 4.35
CA ASP A 788 -28.01 -2.04 3.81
C ASP A 788 -27.79 -0.90 4.80
N GLU A 789 -26.95 0.09 4.46
CA GLU A 789 -26.65 1.21 5.37
C GLU A 789 -27.89 2.00 5.83
N LYS A 790 -28.96 1.98 5.02
CA LYS A 790 -30.21 2.70 5.26
C LYS A 790 -31.27 1.85 5.96
N GLY A 791 -30.97 0.60 6.31
CA GLY A 791 -31.94 -0.29 6.95
C GLY A 791 -32.79 -1.12 6.00
N ASN A 792 -32.54 -1.10 4.68
CA ASN A 792 -33.33 -1.89 3.76
C ASN A 792 -32.79 -3.32 3.64
N ILE A 793 -33.69 -4.31 3.62
CA ILE A 793 -33.32 -5.70 3.38
C ILE A 793 -32.96 -5.90 1.91
N ARG A 794 -31.79 -6.47 1.67
CA ARG A 794 -31.24 -6.86 0.38
C ARG A 794 -31.04 -8.37 0.35
N ARG A 795 -31.39 -9.00 -0.77
CA ARG A 795 -31.08 -10.41 -1.02
C ARG A 795 -29.79 -10.52 -1.83
N TRP A 796 -28.92 -11.42 -1.41
CA TRP A 796 -27.63 -11.69 -2.01
C TRP A 796 -27.57 -13.13 -2.51
N ILE A 797 -27.02 -13.32 -3.70
CA ILE A 797 -26.70 -14.62 -4.27
C ILE A 797 -25.18 -14.72 -4.29
N TYR A 798 -24.66 -15.88 -3.90
CA TYR A 798 -23.28 -16.25 -4.13
C TYR A 798 -23.21 -17.52 -4.99
N ASP A 799 -22.28 -17.53 -5.94
CA ASP A 799 -22.00 -18.67 -6.80
C ASP A 799 -20.51 -18.65 -7.15
N GLU A 800 -19.86 -19.80 -7.18
CA GLU A 800 -18.39 -19.91 -7.39
C GLU A 800 -17.96 -19.46 -8.80
N THR A 801 -18.87 -19.40 -9.76
CA THR A 801 -18.60 -18.99 -11.15
C THR A 801 -18.85 -17.52 -11.43
N ILE A 802 -19.79 -16.89 -10.71
CA ILE A 802 -20.17 -15.47 -10.89
C ILE A 802 -19.87 -14.57 -9.69
N GLY A 803 -19.55 -15.15 -8.53
CA GLY A 803 -19.30 -14.46 -7.27
C GLY A 803 -20.56 -13.87 -6.63
N ALA A 804 -20.37 -12.89 -5.75
CA ALA A 804 -21.46 -12.24 -5.03
C ALA A 804 -22.20 -11.20 -5.89
N ARG A 805 -23.53 -11.35 -5.99
CA ARG A 805 -24.42 -10.37 -6.62
C ARG A 805 -25.70 -10.16 -5.80
N GLU A 806 -26.30 -8.99 -5.94
CA GLU A 806 -27.65 -8.75 -5.42
C GLU A 806 -28.68 -9.42 -6.35
N CYS A 807 -29.77 -9.94 -5.78
CA CYS A 807 -30.92 -10.41 -6.57
C CYS A 807 -31.49 -9.26 -7.41
N GLY A 808 -31.76 -9.51 -8.70
CA GLY A 808 -32.56 -8.60 -9.52
C GLY A 808 -34.06 -8.82 -9.31
N ASP A 809 -34.89 -7.97 -9.93
CA ASP A 809 -36.34 -8.14 -9.94
C ASP A 809 -36.76 -9.51 -10.55
N ASP A 810 -35.96 -10.05 -11.48
CA ASP A 810 -36.17 -11.36 -12.13
C ASP A 810 -35.77 -12.58 -11.26
N ASP A 811 -35.08 -12.39 -10.13
CA ASP A 811 -34.73 -13.46 -9.17
C ASP A 811 -35.69 -13.48 -7.96
N ALA A 812 -36.77 -12.68 -8.00
CA ALA A 812 -37.70 -12.52 -6.88
C ALA A 812 -38.88 -13.52 -6.87
N ASP A 813 -39.00 -14.35 -7.91
CA ASP A 813 -40.02 -15.40 -8.06
C ASP A 813 -39.60 -16.74 -7.45
#